data_AF-A0A1A8LPE7-F1
#
_entry.id   AF-A0A1A8LPE7-F1
#
_cell.length_a   1.000
_cell.length_b   1.000
_cell.length_c   1.000
_cell.angle_alpha   90.00
_cell.angle_beta   90.00
_cell.angle_gamma   90.00
#
_symmetry.space_group_name_H-M   'P 1'
#
loop_
_entity.id
_entity.type
_entity.pdbx_description
1 polymer ?
#
loop_
_entity_poly.entity_id
_entity_poly.type
_entity_poly.pdbx_seq_one_letter_code
_entity_poly.pdbx_strand_id
1 'polypeptide(L)'
;NCSVCGIFRISVHCLTCLQGLCSECDRLYHSCPERANHHRTAVSPAAAAAASSKSRNRHSSSTWCCLHCSKVNVVRAVLCEQCDHPRLGSSKVAPEVQPDPPSEWHCKSCTMMNAASSILCKVCERPRLATRPLVTSSHPPITPPRPPAPVLGMPGDPDSQWVCQFCTYLNYSPATMCEMCDLARPEPAPLPAKLHPPSPVRRVPALPVKPKELVHKNLDSQRQRLMKEEGLKLIQLIRVGEKKGISPEEVFTSMKVAGGKGMLSCSWLKTDLPLLLDQIRMLVAASFLQCVSDPTQPSCTPNEVPPADVGTRPGSAGIKRVVQLSRAEAKQAWLSAGGDTGRAATQALRDRLTKVKELHLLGFTDIAHCHELLRQSGGEVRGALALLQRPLLEPFHKRIWSDKPEPPIDIHHPDKQQICRRLLAMYDLPSWGRCELALSLLVEHSAPYSLEDVVQAVKESHDREFIKRVLAKECPICLCVFPHSKMQSLTSCQCSVCCGCFQQHFTIAVRDKHIRDMVCPVCWEPDINDPEHLNSYFSTLDIQLRECLDPEVYELFHKKLTEQALIKDPKFLWCCHCSYGFIYDGDQLKVTCFQCQNSFCAQCKKPWEPQHAGLSCEQYQSWKRENDPEYQKQGLAGYLRDNGITCPNCRFQYALSKGGCMHFCCSQCRYQFCSGCNNPFHTTCTVDECSVSGLHAHHPRDCLFYLRDWEPARLQVLLQINGVDFNTEPPPGTQTGLCGVIEQKDDGGEQSDSACGAQTQPGHAALCEKHYCEYLVSLINSHSIDPAPLYSSNELLLACRRYKVNDTHMDGEDTCSYYSRLLKKLMAEVSLGDKVPRKK
;
A
#
# COMPACT_ATOMS: atom_id res chain seq x y z
N ASN A 1 40.69 13.80 16.44
CA ASN A 1 39.93 14.75 17.29
C ASN A 1 38.71 14.06 17.87
N CYS A 2 38.03 14.68 18.82
CA CYS A 2 36.85 14.12 19.48
C CYS A 2 35.80 13.67 18.46
N SER A 3 35.31 12.44 18.59
CA SER A 3 34.33 11.81 17.69
C SER A 3 32.97 12.51 17.63
N VAL A 4 32.61 13.28 18.66
CA VAL A 4 31.34 14.02 18.74
C VAL A 4 31.47 15.42 18.18
N CYS A 5 32.37 16.26 18.71
CA CYS A 5 32.46 17.67 18.31
C CYS A 5 33.43 17.96 17.15
N GLY A 6 34.31 17.04 16.77
CA GLY A 6 35.36 17.24 15.75
C GLY A 6 36.49 18.24 16.09
N ILE A 7 36.23 19.20 16.99
CA ILE A 7 37.06 20.37 17.29
C ILE A 7 38.20 20.04 18.26
N PHE A 8 37.88 19.49 19.44
CA PHE A 8 38.86 19.31 20.52
C PHE A 8 39.65 18.00 20.41
N ARG A 9 40.83 17.93 21.03
CA ARG A 9 41.63 16.69 21.12
C ARG A 9 40.92 15.65 21.99
N ILE A 10 41.18 14.38 21.70
CA ILE A 10 40.67 13.25 22.48
C ILE A 10 41.44 13.20 23.80
N SER A 11 40.72 13.15 24.92
CA SER A 11 41.27 12.99 26.27
C SER A 11 40.83 11.68 26.93
N VAL A 12 39.72 11.09 26.48
CA VAL A 12 39.16 9.83 27.02
C VAL A 12 38.75 8.93 25.85
N HIS A 13 39.07 7.64 25.89
CA HIS A 13 38.42 6.62 25.07
C HIS A 13 37.37 5.90 25.90
N CYS A 14 36.17 5.78 25.34
CA CYS A 14 35.15 4.87 25.86
C CYS A 14 35.27 3.54 25.12
N LEU A 15 35.69 2.49 25.83
CA LEU A 15 35.90 1.16 25.27
C LEU A 15 34.57 0.46 24.97
N THR A 16 33.48 0.84 25.65
CA THR A 16 32.12 0.36 25.36
C THR A 16 31.53 0.99 24.10
N CYS A 17 31.78 2.28 23.85
CA CYS A 17 31.32 2.99 22.65
C CYS A 17 32.30 2.94 21.47
N LEU A 18 33.53 2.45 21.68
CA LEU A 18 34.64 2.48 20.71
C LEU A 18 34.94 3.90 20.15
N GLN A 19 34.76 4.93 20.98
CA GLN A 19 34.92 6.34 20.57
C GLN A 19 35.92 7.10 21.45
N GLY A 20 36.59 8.08 20.84
CA GLY A 20 37.48 9.02 21.52
C GLY A 20 36.80 10.36 21.73
N LEU A 21 36.62 10.77 22.99
CA LEU A 21 35.94 11.99 23.39
C LEU A 21 36.91 13.01 24.01
N CYS A 22 36.62 14.30 23.86
CA CYS A 22 37.19 15.34 24.74
C CYS A 22 36.44 15.33 26.09
N SER A 23 36.98 16.00 27.10
CA SER A 23 36.42 16.02 28.47
C SER A 23 34.98 16.55 28.55
N GLU A 24 34.66 17.62 27.82
CA GLU A 24 33.29 18.16 27.72
C GLU A 24 32.32 17.15 27.09
N CYS A 25 32.67 16.58 25.93
CA CYS A 25 31.83 15.60 25.27
C CYS A 25 31.71 14.30 26.08
N ASP A 26 32.76 13.84 26.76
CA ASP A 26 32.67 12.66 27.63
C ASP A 26 31.67 12.87 28.77
N ARG A 27 31.74 14.04 29.42
CA ARG A 27 30.82 14.41 30.51
C ARG A 27 29.36 14.48 30.04
N LEU A 28 29.11 15.03 28.85
CA LEU A 28 27.77 15.18 28.29
C LEU A 28 27.22 13.86 27.69
N TYR A 29 28.07 13.02 27.10
CA TYR A 29 27.63 11.78 26.46
C TYR A 29 27.44 10.63 27.46
N HIS A 30 28.15 10.66 28.60
CA HIS A 30 28.05 9.67 29.67
C HIS A 30 27.33 10.20 30.94
N SER A 31 26.60 11.32 30.86
CA SER A 31 25.66 11.76 31.91
C SER A 31 24.32 11.01 31.88
N CYS A 32 24.01 10.33 30.77
CA CYS A 32 22.83 9.48 30.62
C CYS A 32 22.96 8.21 31.50
N PRO A 33 21.94 7.82 32.29
CA PRO A 33 22.02 6.67 33.20
C PRO A 33 22.44 5.35 32.54
N GLU A 34 21.99 5.10 31.31
CA GLU A 34 22.32 3.89 30.53
C GLU A 34 23.82 3.80 30.18
N ARG A 35 24.52 4.94 30.12
CA ARG A 35 25.90 5.07 29.63
C ARG A 35 26.89 5.46 30.74
N ALA A 36 26.40 5.88 31.90
CA ALA A 36 27.24 6.29 33.04
C ALA A 36 28.27 5.22 33.45
N ASN A 37 27.90 3.94 33.32
CA ASN A 37 28.70 2.76 33.68
C ASN A 37 29.66 2.29 32.57
N HIS A 38 29.77 3.00 31.44
CA HIS A 38 30.69 2.62 30.36
C HIS A 38 32.15 2.72 30.78
N HIS A 39 32.96 1.76 30.33
CA HIS A 39 34.37 1.69 30.70
C HIS A 39 35.20 2.70 29.90
N ARG A 40 35.79 3.66 30.63
CA ARG A 40 36.47 4.84 30.07
C ARG A 40 37.93 4.90 30.52
N THR A 41 38.84 5.10 29.58
CA THR A 41 40.29 5.20 29.80
C THR A 41 40.82 6.54 29.32
N ALA A 42 41.55 7.26 30.18
CA ALA A 42 42.18 8.52 29.84
C ALA A 42 43.38 8.31 28.90
N VAL A 43 43.50 9.16 27.88
CA VAL A 43 44.61 9.11 26.91
C VAL A 43 45.75 10.00 27.38
N SER A 44 46.86 9.39 27.78
CA SER A 44 48.12 10.14 28.02
C SER A 44 48.85 10.41 26.70
N PRO A 45 49.51 11.57 26.53
CA PRO A 45 49.96 12.07 25.23
C PRO A 45 51.31 11.48 24.77
N ALA A 46 51.43 10.15 24.67
CA ALA A 46 52.67 9.48 24.25
C ALA A 46 52.50 8.07 23.62
N ALA A 47 51.73 7.94 22.53
CA ALA A 47 51.89 6.86 21.53
C ALA A 47 50.88 7.02 20.36
N ALA A 48 51.30 7.65 19.24
CA ALA A 48 50.49 7.70 18.02
C ALA A 48 51.38 7.81 16.77
N ALA A 49 52.10 6.73 16.43
CA ALA A 49 52.81 6.62 15.16
C ALA A 49 52.97 5.15 14.74
N ALA A 50 52.63 4.89 13.46
CA ALA A 50 52.94 3.72 12.62
C ALA A 50 51.76 2.80 12.24
N ALA A 51 51.17 3.08 11.08
CA ALA A 51 50.43 2.10 10.28
C ALA A 51 50.77 2.30 8.80
N SER A 52 51.44 1.33 8.16
CA SER A 52 51.35 1.06 6.70
C SER A 52 52.24 -0.08 6.18
N SER A 53 51.66 -0.87 5.28
CA SER A 53 52.30 -1.63 4.18
C SER A 53 53.15 -2.87 4.48
N LYS A 54 52.77 -4.03 3.89
CA LYS A 54 53.45 -4.67 2.74
C LYS A 54 52.81 -6.01 2.33
N SER A 55 52.86 -6.29 1.03
CA SER A 55 52.52 -7.57 0.38
C SER A 55 53.78 -8.11 -0.33
N ARG A 56 53.94 -9.44 -0.43
CA ARG A 56 54.90 -10.12 -1.34
C ARG A 56 54.54 -11.60 -1.58
N ASN A 57 55.01 -12.14 -2.71
CA ASN A 57 54.48 -13.33 -3.39
C ASN A 57 55.50 -14.51 -3.44
N ARG A 58 55.04 -15.77 -3.59
CA ARG A 58 55.88 -16.97 -3.95
C ARG A 58 55.02 -18.20 -4.34
N HIS A 59 55.44 -18.99 -5.33
CA HIS A 59 54.80 -20.25 -5.81
C HIS A 59 55.74 -21.47 -5.80
N SER A 60 55.20 -22.70 -5.78
CA SER A 60 55.83 -23.96 -6.24
C SER A 60 54.78 -25.03 -6.63
N SER A 61 55.18 -26.13 -7.28
CA SER A 61 54.34 -27.00 -8.14
C SER A 61 54.12 -28.46 -7.66
N SER A 62 53.11 -29.17 -8.19
CA SER A 62 52.73 -30.55 -7.77
C SER A 62 52.14 -31.47 -8.89
N THR A 63 52.10 -32.78 -8.65
CA THR A 63 51.59 -33.87 -9.54
C THR A 63 50.63 -34.84 -8.80
N TRP A 64 50.02 -35.84 -9.46
CA TRP A 64 49.08 -36.80 -8.80
C TRP A 64 49.23 -38.25 -9.28
N CYS A 65 48.69 -39.21 -8.52
CA CYS A 65 48.76 -40.64 -8.84
C CYS A 65 47.34 -41.26 -8.93
N CYS A 66 47.11 -42.13 -9.91
CA CYS A 66 45.80 -42.76 -10.14
C CYS A 66 45.54 -43.87 -9.12
N LEU A 67 44.45 -43.79 -8.35
CA LEU A 67 44.12 -44.80 -7.33
C LEU A 67 43.68 -46.17 -7.91
N HIS A 68 43.39 -46.27 -9.21
CA HIS A 68 42.93 -47.52 -9.82
C HIS A 68 44.07 -48.36 -10.42
N CYS A 69 45.09 -47.72 -10.99
CA CYS A 69 46.23 -48.40 -11.65
C CYS A 69 47.61 -47.94 -11.16
N SER A 70 47.68 -47.07 -10.14
CA SER A 70 48.92 -46.54 -9.54
C SER A 70 49.89 -45.82 -10.49
N LYS A 71 49.42 -45.40 -11.67
CA LYS A 71 50.20 -44.57 -12.61
C LYS A 71 50.30 -43.13 -12.09
N VAL A 72 51.50 -42.57 -12.08
CA VAL A 72 51.73 -41.13 -11.80
C VAL A 72 51.39 -40.32 -13.04
N ASN A 73 50.50 -39.34 -12.91
CA ASN A 73 50.02 -38.45 -13.97
C ASN A 73 50.33 -36.99 -13.61
N VAL A 74 50.50 -36.12 -14.61
CA VAL A 74 50.65 -34.67 -14.38
C VAL A 74 49.35 -34.06 -13.85
N VAL A 75 49.41 -33.04 -12.98
CA VAL A 75 48.23 -32.44 -12.31
C VAL A 75 47.13 -31.95 -13.26
N ARG A 76 47.49 -31.61 -14.50
CA ARG A 76 46.59 -31.19 -15.59
C ARG A 76 45.86 -32.34 -16.29
N ALA A 77 46.29 -33.59 -16.14
CA ALA A 77 45.59 -34.74 -16.69
C ALA A 77 44.37 -35.08 -15.82
N VAL A 78 43.17 -34.99 -16.41
CA VAL A 78 41.89 -35.22 -15.70
C VAL A 78 41.47 -36.69 -15.74
N LEU A 79 41.87 -37.43 -16.78
CA LEU A 79 41.79 -38.88 -16.86
C LEU A 79 43.20 -39.47 -16.69
N CYS A 80 43.31 -40.72 -16.23
CA CYS A 80 44.59 -41.41 -16.24
C CYS A 80 44.92 -41.91 -17.65
N GLU A 81 46.08 -41.53 -18.19
CA GLU A 81 46.54 -41.85 -19.56
C GLU A 81 46.64 -43.36 -19.89
N GLN A 82 46.52 -44.23 -18.89
CA GLN A 82 46.68 -45.69 -19.04
C GLN A 82 45.36 -46.46 -19.00
N CYS A 83 44.29 -45.88 -18.43
CA CYS A 83 43.03 -46.60 -18.18
C CYS A 83 41.78 -45.71 -18.21
N ASP A 84 41.90 -44.47 -18.68
CA ASP A 84 40.86 -43.44 -18.85
C ASP A 84 39.96 -43.13 -17.63
N HIS A 85 40.27 -43.68 -16.46
CA HIS A 85 39.52 -43.42 -15.24
C HIS A 85 39.72 -41.96 -14.77
N PRO A 86 38.64 -41.23 -14.45
CA PRO A 86 38.73 -39.84 -14.04
C PRO A 86 39.34 -39.65 -12.66
N ARG A 87 40.06 -38.54 -12.50
CA ARG A 87 40.61 -38.05 -11.24
C ARG A 87 39.47 -37.66 -10.30
N LEU A 88 39.09 -38.57 -9.41
CA LEU A 88 38.16 -38.29 -8.32
C LEU A 88 38.79 -37.29 -7.33
N GLY A 89 38.46 -36.00 -7.50
CA GLY A 89 39.02 -34.90 -6.73
C GLY A 89 38.09 -34.42 -5.62
N SER A 90 38.54 -34.53 -4.37
CA SER A 90 37.99 -33.75 -3.26
C SER A 90 38.21 -32.25 -3.51
N SER A 91 37.17 -31.43 -3.32
CA SER A 91 37.19 -30.00 -3.71
C SER A 91 38.11 -29.14 -2.84
N LYS A 92 39.15 -28.55 -3.46
CA LYS A 92 39.66 -27.17 -3.22
C LYS A 92 40.92 -26.88 -4.06
N VAL A 93 40.76 -26.31 -5.26
CA VAL A 93 41.79 -25.48 -5.96
C VAL A 93 41.05 -24.44 -6.81
N ALA A 94 41.53 -23.20 -6.81
CA ALA A 94 41.12 -22.13 -7.73
C ALA A 94 42.20 -21.88 -8.81
N PRO A 95 41.85 -21.38 -10.01
CA PRO A 95 42.76 -21.29 -11.16
C PRO A 95 43.36 -19.88 -11.37
N GLU A 96 44.51 -19.79 -12.06
CA GLU A 96 44.99 -18.63 -12.84
C GLU A 96 46.10 -19.08 -13.82
N VAL A 97 46.40 -18.47 -14.97
CA VAL A 97 45.72 -17.50 -15.85
C VAL A 97 46.30 -17.64 -17.28
N GLN A 98 45.43 -17.64 -18.31
CA GLN A 98 45.65 -17.15 -19.68
C GLN A 98 44.28 -17.02 -20.37
N PRO A 99 44.14 -16.09 -21.33
CA PRO A 99 43.64 -14.75 -21.08
C PRO A 99 42.18 -14.73 -20.57
N ASP A 100 41.86 -13.79 -19.68
CA ASP A 100 40.69 -13.84 -18.81
C ASP A 100 39.33 -13.83 -19.53
N PRO A 101 38.51 -14.91 -19.43
CA PRO A 101 37.07 -14.70 -19.28
C PRO A 101 36.88 -13.98 -17.94
N PRO A 102 36.15 -12.87 -17.87
CA PRO A 102 36.19 -12.01 -16.69
C PRO A 102 35.76 -12.82 -15.46
N SER A 103 36.61 -12.77 -14.42
CA SER A 103 36.49 -13.49 -13.15
C SER A 103 35.15 -13.27 -12.46
N GLU A 104 34.49 -12.17 -12.82
CA GLU A 104 33.11 -11.86 -12.52
C GLU A 104 32.37 -11.41 -13.79
N TRP A 105 31.10 -11.76 -13.93
CA TRP A 105 30.26 -11.29 -15.04
C TRP A 105 29.24 -10.25 -14.56
N HIS A 106 29.20 -9.13 -15.29
CA HIS A 106 28.17 -8.12 -15.14
C HIS A 106 26.85 -8.64 -15.71
N CYS A 107 25.79 -8.62 -14.91
CA CYS A 107 24.47 -8.99 -15.40
C CYS A 107 23.99 -7.99 -16.45
N LYS A 108 23.75 -8.44 -17.69
CA LYS A 108 23.25 -7.58 -18.77
C LYS A 108 21.88 -6.95 -18.51
N SER A 109 21.17 -7.37 -17.46
CA SER A 109 19.88 -6.81 -17.05
C SER A 109 19.94 -5.83 -15.87
N CYS A 110 20.76 -6.09 -14.84
CA CYS A 110 20.84 -5.27 -13.61
C CYS A 110 22.27 -4.79 -13.26
N THR A 111 23.21 -4.95 -14.19
CA THR A 111 24.65 -4.63 -14.08
C THR A 111 25.44 -5.28 -12.93
N MET A 112 24.79 -6.00 -12.01
CA MET A 112 25.42 -6.62 -10.86
C MET A 112 26.60 -7.52 -11.25
N MET A 113 27.69 -7.42 -10.50
CA MET A 113 28.89 -8.25 -10.60
C MET A 113 28.65 -9.61 -9.91
N ASN A 114 28.75 -10.70 -10.67
CA ASN A 114 28.49 -12.07 -10.23
C ASN A 114 29.75 -12.93 -10.43
N ALA A 115 30.07 -13.81 -9.49
CA ALA A 115 31.19 -14.74 -9.65
C ALA A 115 31.08 -15.56 -10.95
N ALA A 116 32.20 -15.84 -11.62
CA ALA A 116 32.22 -16.59 -12.88
C ALA A 116 31.57 -18.00 -12.81
N SER A 117 31.47 -18.59 -11.61
CA SER A 117 30.78 -19.86 -11.35
C SER A 117 29.25 -19.76 -11.26
N SER A 118 28.69 -18.55 -11.11
CA SER A 118 27.24 -18.36 -11.01
C SER A 118 26.60 -18.35 -12.40
N ILE A 119 25.70 -19.29 -12.67
CA ILE A 119 24.92 -19.35 -13.93
C ILE A 119 23.76 -18.35 -13.97
N LEU A 120 23.24 -17.96 -12.80
CA LEU A 120 22.18 -16.97 -12.62
C LEU A 120 22.74 -15.73 -11.90
N CYS A 121 22.13 -14.56 -12.12
CA CYS A 121 22.48 -13.35 -11.39
C CYS A 121 22.01 -13.45 -9.94
N LYS A 122 22.88 -13.19 -8.96
CA LYS A 122 22.52 -13.26 -7.52
C LYS A 122 21.48 -12.22 -7.08
N VAL A 123 21.20 -11.22 -7.91
CA VAL A 123 20.24 -10.13 -7.62
C VAL A 123 18.89 -10.34 -8.33
N CYS A 124 18.91 -10.66 -9.63
CA CYS A 124 17.69 -10.75 -10.46
C CYS A 124 17.44 -12.12 -11.09
N GLU A 125 18.21 -13.13 -10.70
CA GLU A 125 18.13 -14.56 -11.12
C GLU A 125 18.14 -14.83 -12.63
N ARG A 126 18.33 -13.81 -13.47
CA ARG A 126 18.44 -13.99 -14.91
C ARG A 126 19.71 -14.77 -15.29
N PRO A 127 19.63 -15.71 -16.26
CA PRO A 127 20.79 -16.43 -16.77
C PRO A 127 21.88 -15.51 -17.30
N ARG A 128 23.14 -15.93 -17.18
CA ARG A 128 24.34 -15.18 -17.60
C ARG A 128 24.31 -14.62 -19.03
N LEU A 129 23.57 -15.28 -19.93
CA LEU A 129 23.46 -14.91 -21.34
C LEU A 129 22.20 -14.09 -21.68
N ALA A 130 21.25 -13.94 -20.75
CA ALA A 130 20.00 -13.22 -20.98
C ALA A 130 20.23 -11.71 -21.19
N THR A 131 19.75 -11.19 -22.32
CA THR A 131 19.80 -9.76 -22.65
C THR A 131 18.78 -8.94 -21.84
N ARG A 132 19.01 -7.62 -21.80
CA ARG A 132 18.11 -6.66 -21.15
C ARG A 132 16.75 -6.65 -21.88
N PRO A 133 15.61 -6.71 -21.18
CA PRO A 133 14.32 -6.35 -21.79
C PRO A 133 14.35 -4.89 -22.26
N LEU A 134 13.51 -4.55 -23.24
CA LEU A 134 13.27 -3.14 -23.56
C LEU A 134 12.69 -2.45 -22.32
N VAL A 135 13.28 -1.32 -21.93
CA VAL A 135 12.80 -0.55 -20.77
C VAL A 135 11.68 0.37 -21.23
N THR A 136 10.45 0.08 -20.81
CA THR A 136 9.36 1.07 -20.81
C THR A 136 9.36 1.81 -19.47
N SER A 137 9.38 3.15 -19.53
CA SER A 137 9.22 4.03 -18.36
C SER A 137 7.73 4.15 -17.98
N SER A 138 7.42 4.33 -16.69
CA SER A 138 6.06 4.65 -16.19
C SER A 138 5.71 6.13 -16.45
N HIS A 139 4.47 6.63 -16.39
CA HIS A 139 3.10 6.10 -16.05
C HIS A 139 2.12 6.55 -17.18
N PRO A 140 0.76 6.47 -17.11
CA PRO A 140 -0.20 5.83 -16.18
C PRO A 140 -1.17 4.85 -16.94
N PRO A 141 -2.36 4.42 -16.46
CA PRO A 141 -3.04 3.24 -17.00
C PRO A 141 -3.84 3.54 -18.28
N ILE A 142 -3.42 2.97 -19.41
CA ILE A 142 -4.20 2.92 -20.66
C ILE A 142 -4.19 1.49 -21.20
N THR A 143 -5.34 1.10 -21.75
CA THR A 143 -5.68 -0.19 -22.36
C THR A 143 -4.67 -0.67 -23.42
N PRO A 144 -4.57 -2.00 -23.66
CA PRO A 144 -3.59 -2.57 -24.58
C PRO A 144 -3.80 -2.10 -26.04
N PRO A 145 -2.72 -1.92 -26.82
CA PRO A 145 -2.79 -1.31 -28.14
C PRO A 145 -3.36 -2.27 -29.20
N ARG A 146 -4.22 -1.72 -30.04
CA ARG A 146 -4.77 -2.35 -31.24
C ARG A 146 -3.68 -2.41 -32.34
N PRO A 147 -3.42 -3.55 -33.01
CA PRO A 147 -2.64 -3.55 -34.24
C PRO A 147 -3.37 -2.77 -35.34
N PRO A 148 -2.67 -2.17 -36.32
CA PRO A 148 -3.29 -1.34 -37.34
C PRO A 148 -4.23 -2.17 -38.22
N ALA A 149 -5.45 -1.67 -38.41
CA ALA A 149 -6.47 -2.36 -39.19
C ALA A 149 -6.14 -2.33 -40.69
N PRO A 150 -6.16 -3.48 -41.38
CA PRO A 150 -6.60 -3.53 -42.76
C PRO A 150 -8.08 -3.10 -42.79
N VAL A 151 -8.43 -2.28 -43.76
CA VAL A 151 -9.76 -1.67 -43.91
C VAL A 151 -10.74 -2.68 -44.53
N LEU A 152 -12.00 -2.67 -44.05
CA LEU A 152 -13.21 -3.41 -44.47
C LEU A 152 -13.46 -4.82 -43.88
N GLY A 153 -14.50 -4.91 -43.02
CA GLY A 153 -15.10 -6.15 -42.52
C GLY A 153 -15.85 -5.91 -41.19
N MET A 154 -17.19 -5.97 -41.19
CA MET A 154 -18.01 -5.68 -39.99
C MET A 154 -18.01 -6.83 -38.96
N PRO A 155 -18.18 -6.56 -37.65
CA PRO A 155 -18.25 -7.60 -36.63
C PRO A 155 -19.65 -8.24 -36.57
N GLY A 156 -19.75 -9.58 -36.56
CA GLY A 156 -21.03 -10.25 -36.29
C GLY A 156 -21.23 -11.70 -36.74
N ASP A 157 -20.24 -12.37 -37.35
CA ASP A 157 -20.43 -13.73 -37.90
C ASP A 157 -19.77 -14.83 -37.02
N PRO A 158 -20.56 -15.79 -36.46
CA PRO A 158 -20.03 -16.91 -35.68
C PRO A 158 -19.02 -17.80 -36.41
N ASP A 159 -19.09 -17.90 -37.75
CA ASP A 159 -18.28 -18.85 -38.53
C ASP A 159 -16.80 -18.43 -38.70
N SER A 160 -16.43 -17.23 -38.21
CA SER A 160 -15.07 -16.70 -38.27
C SER A 160 -14.13 -17.14 -37.13
N GLN A 161 -14.60 -17.99 -36.20
CA GLN A 161 -13.87 -18.41 -35.00
C GLN A 161 -13.81 -19.94 -34.88
N TRP A 162 -12.72 -20.48 -34.32
CA TRP A 162 -12.61 -21.92 -34.01
C TRP A 162 -11.87 -22.17 -32.69
N VAL A 163 -12.47 -23.04 -31.85
CA VAL A 163 -11.86 -23.50 -30.60
C VAL A 163 -10.93 -24.67 -30.90
N CYS A 164 -9.69 -24.61 -30.43
CA CYS A 164 -8.74 -25.70 -30.58
C CYS A 164 -9.13 -26.89 -29.69
N GLN A 165 -9.33 -28.06 -30.29
CA GLN A 165 -9.78 -29.26 -29.58
C GLN A 165 -8.75 -29.82 -28.59
N PHE A 166 -7.49 -29.36 -28.65
CA PHE A 166 -6.39 -29.83 -27.79
C PHE A 166 -6.15 -28.96 -26.56
N CYS A 167 -6.17 -27.63 -26.71
CA CYS A 167 -5.88 -26.68 -25.62
C CYS A 167 -7.07 -25.76 -25.27
N THR A 168 -8.22 -25.91 -25.94
CA THR A 168 -9.43 -25.09 -25.78
C THR A 168 -9.30 -23.59 -26.07
N TYR A 169 -8.14 -23.15 -26.59
CA TYR A 169 -7.94 -21.76 -27.00
C TYR A 169 -8.78 -21.38 -28.22
N LEU A 170 -9.29 -20.14 -28.25
CA LEU A 170 -10.13 -19.60 -29.31
C LEU A 170 -9.24 -18.91 -30.37
N ASN A 171 -9.31 -19.38 -31.61
CA ASN A 171 -8.50 -18.89 -32.73
C ASN A 171 -9.41 -18.26 -33.80
N TYR A 172 -8.86 -17.32 -34.57
CA TYR A 172 -9.61 -16.55 -35.57
C TYR A 172 -9.22 -16.94 -37.00
N SER A 173 -10.21 -17.03 -37.88
CA SER A 173 -9.98 -17.20 -39.33
C SER A 173 -9.20 -15.99 -39.89
N PRO A 174 -8.17 -16.17 -40.75
CA PRO A 174 -7.84 -17.36 -41.52
C PRO A 174 -6.77 -18.29 -40.90
N ALA A 175 -6.47 -18.20 -39.60
CA ALA A 175 -5.44 -19.03 -38.98
C ALA A 175 -5.80 -20.53 -39.04
N THR A 176 -4.92 -21.32 -39.65
CA THR A 176 -5.05 -22.79 -39.81
C THR A 176 -4.31 -23.59 -38.73
N MET A 177 -3.56 -22.92 -37.85
CA MET A 177 -2.87 -23.49 -36.70
C MET A 177 -3.23 -22.71 -35.43
N CYS A 178 -3.18 -23.36 -34.27
CA CYS A 178 -3.54 -22.74 -33.00
C CYS A 178 -2.39 -21.93 -32.41
N GLU A 179 -2.63 -20.66 -32.07
CA GLU A 179 -1.62 -19.72 -31.56
C GLU A 179 -0.96 -20.15 -30.23
N MET A 180 -1.64 -20.97 -29.42
CA MET A 180 -1.16 -21.41 -28.11
C MET A 180 -0.46 -22.78 -28.10
N CYS A 181 -0.54 -23.57 -29.19
CA CYS A 181 0.05 -24.91 -29.22
C CYS A 181 0.56 -25.37 -30.59
N ASP A 182 0.51 -24.52 -31.61
CA ASP A 182 0.94 -24.75 -33.00
C ASP A 182 0.29 -25.95 -33.71
N LEU A 183 -0.77 -26.54 -33.15
CA LEU A 183 -1.51 -27.65 -33.76
C LEU A 183 -2.53 -27.16 -34.79
N ALA A 184 -2.61 -27.87 -35.92
CA ALA A 184 -3.49 -27.54 -37.04
C ALA A 184 -4.99 -27.70 -36.71
N ARG A 185 -5.82 -26.86 -37.34
CA ARG A 185 -7.28 -26.95 -37.31
C ARG A 185 -7.75 -28.28 -37.95
N PRO A 186 -8.54 -29.12 -37.28
CA PRO A 186 -9.10 -30.33 -37.88
C PRO A 186 -10.09 -29.99 -39.03
N GLU A 187 -9.96 -30.67 -40.18
CA GLU A 187 -10.93 -30.55 -41.28
C GLU A 187 -12.28 -31.23 -40.95
N PRO A 188 -13.42 -30.71 -41.42
CA PRO A 188 -14.72 -31.37 -41.26
C PRO A 188 -14.80 -32.67 -42.07
N ALA A 189 -15.24 -33.76 -41.43
CA ALA A 189 -15.43 -35.05 -42.10
C ALA A 189 -16.68 -35.04 -43.02
N PRO A 190 -16.60 -35.49 -44.29
CA PRO A 190 -17.78 -35.66 -45.14
C PRO A 190 -18.55 -36.95 -44.83
N LEU A 191 -19.87 -36.86 -44.75
CA LEU A 191 -20.82 -37.99 -44.67
C LEU A 191 -22.00 -37.72 -45.64
N PRO A 192 -22.80 -38.73 -46.06
CA PRO A 192 -22.36 -39.79 -46.95
C PRO A 192 -23.33 -40.02 -48.14
N ALA A 193 -22.82 -40.38 -49.32
CA ALA A 193 -23.66 -40.82 -50.44
C ALA A 193 -23.21 -42.19 -50.98
N LYS A 194 -24.16 -43.12 -51.16
CA LYS A 194 -23.92 -44.46 -51.72
C LYS A 194 -24.17 -44.49 -53.23
N LEU A 195 -23.31 -45.17 -54.00
CA LEU A 195 -23.63 -46.41 -54.75
C LEU A 195 -22.65 -46.70 -55.91
N HIS A 196 -21.68 -47.60 -55.64
CA HIS A 196 -21.10 -48.62 -56.54
C HIS A 196 -20.41 -48.23 -57.90
N PRO A 197 -19.58 -49.13 -58.50
CA PRO A 197 -18.31 -48.74 -59.18
C PRO A 197 -18.16 -49.47 -60.57
N PRO A 198 -16.97 -49.83 -61.11
CA PRO A 198 -15.59 -49.38 -60.91
C PRO A 198 -14.77 -49.06 -62.21
N SER A 199 -13.70 -48.27 -62.07
CA SER A 199 -12.50 -48.25 -62.97
C SER A 199 -12.70 -47.71 -64.41
N PRO A 200 -11.64 -47.27 -65.13
CA PRO A 200 -10.51 -48.13 -65.51
C PRO A 200 -9.10 -47.58 -65.18
N VAL A 201 -8.25 -48.44 -64.64
CA VAL A 201 -6.79 -48.23 -64.57
C VAL A 201 -6.08 -49.26 -65.46
N ARG A 202 -5.55 -48.81 -66.62
CA ARG A 202 -4.18 -49.08 -67.13
C ARG A 202 -4.02 -48.83 -68.63
N ARG A 203 -2.85 -48.32 -69.00
CA ARG A 203 -2.08 -48.92 -70.10
C ARG A 203 -0.90 -49.68 -69.48
N VAL A 204 -0.60 -50.85 -70.05
CA VAL A 204 0.58 -51.70 -69.80
C VAL A 204 1.17 -52.00 -71.17
N PRO A 205 2.50 -52.19 -71.27
CA PRO A 205 2.98 -53.49 -71.75
C PRO A 205 4.09 -54.03 -70.82
N ALA A 206 4.23 -55.31 -70.44
CA ALA A 206 3.69 -56.62 -70.81
C ALA A 206 4.84 -57.53 -71.27
N LEU A 207 5.14 -58.57 -70.48
CA LEU A 207 5.85 -59.78 -70.92
C LEU A 207 5.23 -61.02 -70.24
N PRO A 208 5.32 -62.23 -70.83
CA PRO A 208 4.29 -63.27 -70.65
C PRO A 208 4.77 -64.56 -69.98
N VAL A 209 3.90 -65.23 -69.21
CA VAL A 209 4.05 -66.64 -68.80
C VAL A 209 2.69 -67.36 -68.88
N LYS A 210 2.72 -68.66 -69.23
CA LYS A 210 1.57 -69.53 -69.59
C LYS A 210 0.75 -70.04 -68.38
N PRO A 211 -0.48 -70.58 -68.62
CA PRO A 211 -1.48 -70.84 -67.56
C PRO A 211 -1.56 -72.29 -67.04
N LYS A 212 -2.17 -72.50 -65.86
CA LYS A 212 -2.90 -73.75 -65.53
C LYS A 212 -3.85 -73.66 -64.32
N GLU A 213 -5.01 -74.31 -64.49
CA GLU A 213 -5.90 -74.97 -63.51
C GLU A 213 -6.67 -74.17 -62.43
N LEU A 214 -7.88 -74.67 -62.10
CA LEU A 214 -9.03 -73.84 -61.69
C LEU A 214 -9.83 -74.43 -60.49
N VAL A 215 -9.20 -75.26 -59.65
CA VAL A 215 -9.92 -76.10 -58.66
C VAL A 215 -9.91 -75.55 -57.22
N HIS A 216 -8.93 -74.73 -56.82
CA HIS A 216 -8.76 -74.33 -55.40
C HIS A 216 -9.70 -73.23 -54.88
N LYS A 217 -10.34 -72.41 -55.73
CA LYS A 217 -11.10 -71.23 -55.29
C LYS A 217 -12.29 -71.51 -54.36
N ASN A 218 -12.81 -72.73 -54.33
CA ASN A 218 -14.03 -73.05 -53.58
C ASN A 218 -13.77 -73.22 -52.06
N LEU A 219 -12.62 -73.80 -51.68
CA LEU A 219 -12.27 -74.03 -50.27
C LEU A 219 -11.97 -72.72 -49.53
N ASP A 220 -11.19 -71.80 -50.12
CA ASP A 220 -10.93 -70.49 -49.50
C ASP A 220 -12.20 -69.64 -49.42
N SER A 221 -13.08 -69.70 -50.43
CA SER A 221 -14.37 -69.02 -50.40
C SER A 221 -15.29 -69.56 -49.29
N GLN A 222 -15.24 -70.87 -49.03
CA GLN A 222 -15.99 -71.51 -47.95
C GLN A 222 -15.39 -71.16 -46.57
N ARG A 223 -14.06 -71.20 -46.44
CA ARG A 223 -13.33 -70.77 -45.24
C ARG A 223 -13.62 -69.30 -44.89
N GLN A 224 -13.61 -68.39 -45.86
CA GLN A 224 -13.94 -66.99 -45.65
C GLN A 224 -15.39 -66.76 -45.20
N ARG A 225 -16.36 -67.55 -45.72
CA ARG A 225 -17.75 -67.51 -45.23
C ARG A 225 -17.86 -67.99 -43.79
N LEU A 226 -17.24 -69.13 -43.46
CA LEU A 226 -17.21 -69.66 -42.09
C LEU A 226 -16.60 -68.65 -41.10
N MET A 227 -15.42 -68.09 -41.42
CA MET A 227 -14.78 -67.07 -40.57
C MET A 227 -15.63 -65.80 -40.42
N LYS A 228 -16.39 -65.41 -41.46
CA LYS A 228 -17.33 -64.28 -41.39
C LYS A 228 -18.53 -64.59 -40.49
N GLU A 229 -19.10 -65.79 -40.57
CA GLU A 229 -20.21 -66.23 -39.72
C GLU A 229 -19.78 -66.40 -38.26
N GLU A 230 -18.60 -66.97 -38.00
CA GLU A 230 -18.02 -67.07 -36.66
C GLU A 230 -17.66 -65.69 -36.07
N GLY A 231 -17.08 -64.79 -36.88
CA GLY A 231 -16.81 -63.41 -36.49
C GLY A 231 -18.08 -62.64 -36.12
N LEU A 232 -19.17 -62.81 -36.89
CA LEU A 232 -20.47 -62.20 -36.57
C LEU A 232 -21.08 -62.79 -35.28
N LYS A 233 -20.95 -64.10 -35.04
CA LYS A 233 -21.37 -64.75 -33.78
C LYS A 233 -20.57 -64.18 -32.59
N LEU A 234 -19.26 -64.02 -32.72
CA LEU A 234 -18.40 -63.42 -31.69
C LEU A 234 -18.78 -61.96 -31.38
N ILE A 235 -18.98 -61.12 -32.41
CA ILE A 235 -19.41 -59.73 -32.24
C ILE A 235 -20.77 -59.65 -31.51
N GLN A 236 -21.70 -60.56 -31.83
CA GLN A 236 -22.99 -60.62 -31.15
C GLN A 236 -22.86 -61.02 -29.67
N LEU A 237 -21.94 -61.95 -29.34
CA LEU A 237 -21.65 -62.33 -27.94
C LEU A 237 -21.00 -61.18 -27.15
N ILE A 238 -20.04 -60.47 -27.75
CA ILE A 238 -19.41 -59.29 -27.12
C ILE A 238 -20.47 -58.23 -26.80
N ARG A 239 -21.33 -57.86 -27.76
CA ARG A 239 -22.43 -56.89 -27.54
C ARG A 239 -23.43 -57.32 -26.45
N VAL A 240 -23.64 -58.61 -26.25
CA VAL A 240 -24.50 -59.15 -25.17
C VAL A 240 -23.77 -59.13 -23.82
N GLY A 241 -22.44 -59.30 -23.81
CA GLY A 241 -21.58 -59.13 -22.64
C GLY A 241 -21.48 -57.67 -22.18
N GLU A 242 -21.20 -56.75 -23.10
CA GLU A 242 -21.10 -55.30 -22.84
C GLU A 242 -22.39 -54.76 -22.20
N LYS A 243 -23.55 -55.14 -22.74
CA LYS A 243 -24.88 -54.83 -22.16
C LYS A 243 -25.11 -55.37 -20.74
N LYS A 244 -24.23 -56.25 -20.24
CA LYS A 244 -24.24 -56.83 -18.89
C LYS A 244 -23.01 -56.47 -18.06
N GLY A 245 -22.19 -55.51 -18.53
CA GLY A 245 -21.00 -55.02 -17.81
C GLY A 245 -19.79 -55.94 -17.89
N ILE A 246 -19.69 -56.77 -18.93
CA ILE A 246 -18.61 -57.75 -19.15
C ILE A 246 -17.72 -57.24 -20.28
N SER A 247 -16.40 -57.27 -20.11
CA SER A 247 -15.46 -56.80 -21.14
C SER A 247 -15.35 -57.76 -22.35
N PRO A 248 -14.97 -57.27 -23.54
CA PRO A 248 -14.74 -58.13 -24.72
C PRO A 248 -13.71 -59.24 -24.46
N GLU A 249 -12.68 -58.95 -23.67
CA GLU A 249 -11.62 -59.89 -23.26
C GLU A 249 -12.20 -61.00 -22.39
N GLU A 250 -13.06 -60.69 -21.41
CA GLU A 250 -13.74 -61.70 -20.60
C GLU A 250 -14.62 -62.63 -21.43
N VAL A 251 -15.39 -62.07 -22.39
CA VAL A 251 -16.21 -62.87 -23.31
C VAL A 251 -15.33 -63.81 -24.13
N PHE A 252 -14.26 -63.29 -24.73
CA PHE A 252 -13.35 -64.06 -25.57
C PHE A 252 -12.58 -65.14 -24.80
N THR A 253 -12.04 -64.81 -23.61
CA THR A 253 -11.32 -65.78 -22.77
C THR A 253 -12.26 -66.87 -22.27
N SER A 254 -13.50 -66.53 -21.89
CA SER A 254 -14.51 -67.52 -21.49
C SER A 254 -14.90 -68.46 -22.65
N MET A 255 -15.02 -67.93 -23.87
CA MET A 255 -15.25 -68.74 -25.08
C MET A 255 -14.17 -69.78 -25.30
N LYS A 256 -12.91 -69.40 -25.06
CA LYS A 256 -11.76 -70.29 -25.22
C LYS A 256 -11.69 -71.37 -24.13
N VAL A 257 -12.07 -71.06 -22.89
CA VAL A 257 -12.08 -72.02 -21.77
C VAL A 257 -13.26 -73.00 -21.83
N ALA A 258 -14.44 -72.55 -22.25
CA ALA A 258 -15.66 -73.37 -22.30
C ALA A 258 -15.70 -74.40 -23.47
N GLY A 259 -14.65 -74.51 -24.28
CA GLY A 259 -14.45 -75.63 -25.22
C GLY A 259 -15.52 -75.76 -26.31
N GLY A 260 -16.14 -74.66 -26.74
CA GLY A 260 -17.08 -74.63 -27.88
C GLY A 260 -18.41 -75.36 -27.71
N LYS A 261 -18.67 -75.99 -26.55
CA LYS A 261 -19.94 -76.69 -26.28
C LYS A 261 -21.01 -75.74 -25.76
N GLY A 262 -21.91 -75.32 -26.64
CA GLY A 262 -23.28 -74.92 -26.32
C GLY A 262 -23.44 -73.63 -25.49
N MET A 263 -23.69 -72.51 -26.17
CA MET A 263 -24.29 -71.27 -25.65
C MET A 263 -23.73 -70.79 -24.29
N LEU A 264 -22.71 -69.93 -24.35
CA LEU A 264 -22.25 -69.14 -23.20
C LEU A 264 -23.33 -68.16 -22.73
N SER A 265 -24.20 -68.68 -21.86
CA SER A 265 -24.99 -67.85 -20.98
C SER A 265 -24.05 -67.00 -20.13
N CYS A 266 -24.36 -65.71 -20.03
CA CYS A 266 -23.65 -64.78 -19.14
C CYS A 266 -23.80 -65.15 -17.64
N SER A 267 -24.49 -66.26 -17.31
CA SER A 267 -24.44 -66.89 -15.99
C SER A 267 -23.05 -67.41 -15.66
N TRP A 268 -22.33 -68.07 -16.57
CA TRP A 268 -21.01 -68.67 -16.30
C TRP A 268 -20.00 -67.65 -15.78
N LEU A 269 -20.00 -66.46 -16.38
CA LEU A 269 -19.18 -65.32 -15.96
C LEU A 269 -19.56 -64.73 -14.59
N LYS A 270 -20.75 -65.06 -14.06
CA LYS A 270 -21.22 -64.66 -12.73
C LYS A 270 -21.10 -65.76 -11.68
N THR A 271 -21.15 -67.04 -12.07
CA THR A 271 -21.09 -68.19 -11.16
C THR A 271 -19.72 -68.84 -11.11
N ASP A 272 -19.14 -69.16 -12.27
CA ASP A 272 -17.97 -70.03 -12.39
C ASP A 272 -16.67 -69.23 -12.45
N LEU A 273 -16.66 -68.06 -13.12
CA LEU A 273 -15.48 -67.19 -13.15
C LEU A 273 -15.02 -66.81 -11.72
N PRO A 274 -15.86 -66.35 -10.78
CA PRO A 274 -15.41 -66.05 -9.41
C PRO A 274 -14.73 -67.24 -8.72
N LEU A 275 -15.23 -68.46 -8.92
CA LEU A 275 -14.66 -69.69 -8.37
C LEU A 275 -13.29 -70.01 -8.99
N LEU A 276 -13.14 -69.83 -10.31
CA LEU A 276 -11.85 -69.98 -11.00
C LEU A 276 -10.84 -68.92 -10.56
N LEU A 277 -11.27 -67.68 -10.34
CA LEU A 277 -10.39 -66.62 -9.82
C LEU A 277 -9.96 -66.91 -8.38
N ASP A 278 -10.86 -67.40 -7.53
CA ASP A 278 -10.52 -67.85 -6.18
C ASP A 278 -9.62 -69.10 -6.20
N GLN A 279 -9.78 -70.02 -7.16
CA GLN A 279 -8.82 -71.11 -7.38
C GLN A 279 -7.43 -70.59 -7.74
N ILE A 280 -7.31 -69.62 -8.66
CA ILE A 280 -6.03 -68.96 -8.99
C ILE A 280 -5.42 -68.28 -7.76
N ARG A 281 -6.22 -67.59 -6.96
CA ARG A 281 -5.78 -66.96 -5.70
C ARG A 281 -5.22 -67.99 -4.71
N MET A 282 -5.86 -69.15 -4.58
CA MET A 282 -5.40 -70.25 -3.73
C MET A 282 -4.13 -70.93 -4.28
N LEU A 283 -4.02 -71.10 -5.61
CA LEU A 283 -2.80 -71.61 -6.24
C LEU A 283 -1.61 -70.68 -6.00
N VAL A 284 -1.79 -69.36 -6.13
CA VAL A 284 -0.72 -68.38 -5.85
C VAL A 284 -0.33 -68.37 -4.37
N ALA A 285 -1.30 -68.45 -3.47
CA ALA A 285 -1.05 -68.57 -2.03
C ALA A 285 -0.21 -69.82 -1.70
N ALA A 286 -0.51 -70.97 -2.32
CA ALA A 286 0.25 -72.20 -2.15
C ALA A 286 1.65 -72.12 -2.77
N SER A 287 1.77 -71.64 -4.00
CA SER A 287 3.07 -71.46 -4.68
C SER A 287 3.99 -70.48 -3.95
N PHE A 288 3.45 -69.39 -3.38
CA PHE A 288 4.25 -68.48 -2.56
C PHE A 288 4.81 -69.16 -1.31
N LEU A 289 3.98 -69.93 -0.58
CA LEU A 289 4.44 -70.71 0.58
C LEU A 289 5.53 -71.72 0.18
N GLN A 290 5.43 -72.31 -1.00
CA GLN A 290 6.43 -73.26 -1.52
C GLN A 290 7.74 -72.55 -1.87
N CYS A 291 7.71 -71.40 -2.55
CA CYS A 291 8.89 -70.57 -2.83
C CYS A 291 9.61 -70.07 -1.56
N VAL A 292 8.87 -69.84 -0.46
CA VAL A 292 9.43 -69.44 0.83
C VAL A 292 10.03 -70.62 1.62
N SER A 293 9.63 -71.86 1.30
CA SER A 293 10.03 -73.05 2.06
C SER A 293 11.22 -73.83 1.49
N ASP A 294 11.53 -73.69 0.20
CA ASP A 294 12.66 -74.36 -0.46
C ASP A 294 13.30 -73.44 -1.53
N PRO A 295 14.45 -72.78 -1.24
CA PRO A 295 15.11 -71.86 -2.16
C PRO A 295 15.79 -72.52 -3.37
N THR A 296 15.77 -73.86 -3.49
CA THR A 296 16.73 -74.62 -4.30
C THR A 296 16.19 -75.13 -5.65
N GLN A 297 14.97 -74.74 -6.04
CA GLN A 297 14.32 -75.20 -7.28
C GLN A 297 14.65 -74.32 -8.52
N PRO A 298 14.81 -74.88 -9.74
CA PRO A 298 15.32 -74.15 -10.92
C PRO A 298 14.37 -73.10 -11.52
N SER A 299 13.14 -72.98 -11.03
CA SER A 299 12.12 -72.06 -11.54
C SER A 299 12.14 -70.67 -10.89
N CYS A 300 12.95 -70.48 -9.84
CA CYS A 300 13.16 -69.20 -9.17
C CYS A 300 14.59 -68.70 -9.47
N THR A 301 14.74 -67.50 -10.05
CA THR A 301 16.07 -66.89 -10.17
C THR A 301 16.53 -66.36 -8.80
N PRO A 302 17.84 -66.43 -8.47
CA PRO A 302 18.32 -66.12 -7.11
C PRO A 302 18.11 -64.67 -6.65
N ASN A 303 17.73 -63.76 -7.55
CA ASN A 303 17.42 -62.35 -7.25
C ASN A 303 15.94 -62.09 -6.88
N GLU A 304 15.15 -63.12 -6.59
CA GLU A 304 13.70 -63.00 -6.30
C GLU A 304 13.30 -63.33 -4.85
N VAL A 305 14.25 -63.78 -4.01
CA VAL A 305 14.00 -64.03 -2.59
C VAL A 305 14.32 -62.75 -1.79
N PRO A 306 13.39 -62.20 -0.98
CA PRO A 306 13.71 -61.09 -0.09
C PRO A 306 14.66 -61.54 1.02
N PRO A 307 15.61 -60.70 1.46
CA PRO A 307 16.54 -61.07 2.53
C PRO A 307 15.79 -61.40 3.83
N ALA A 308 16.30 -62.39 4.57
CA ALA A 308 15.73 -62.77 5.86
C ALA A 308 15.82 -61.59 6.85
N ASP A 309 14.69 -61.31 7.50
CA ASP A 309 14.45 -60.11 8.30
C ASP A 309 15.25 -60.13 9.62
N VAL A 310 16.39 -59.43 9.65
CA VAL A 310 17.21 -59.26 10.88
C VAL A 310 16.55 -58.21 11.78
N GLY A 311 15.52 -58.61 12.54
CA GLY A 311 14.98 -57.74 13.58
C GLY A 311 13.51 -57.91 13.98
N THR A 312 13.02 -59.12 14.25
CA THR A 312 11.70 -59.28 14.88
C THR A 312 11.79 -59.46 16.40
N ARG A 313 11.21 -58.54 17.18
CA ARG A 313 11.02 -58.69 18.64
C ARG A 313 10.04 -59.84 18.94
N PRO A 314 10.25 -60.65 20.00
CA PRO A 314 9.36 -61.77 20.32
C PRO A 314 8.05 -61.25 20.94
N GLY A 315 6.94 -61.36 20.22
CA GLY A 315 5.65 -60.88 20.74
C GLY A 315 4.53 -60.67 19.72
N SER A 316 4.36 -61.57 18.75
CA SER A 316 3.17 -61.59 17.89
C SER A 316 2.83 -63.02 17.47
N ALA A 317 1.58 -63.43 17.69
CA ALA A 317 1.13 -64.81 17.48
C ALA A 317 1.13 -65.19 15.99
N GLY A 318 1.44 -66.46 15.71
CA GLY A 318 1.72 -66.94 14.36
C GLY A 318 0.54 -66.83 13.39
N ILE A 319 0.65 -65.89 12.45
CA ILE A 319 -0.08 -65.92 11.17
C ILE A 319 0.95 -66.22 10.09
N LYS A 320 0.84 -67.38 9.42
CA LYS A 320 1.64 -67.68 8.22
C LYS A 320 1.37 -66.57 7.21
N ARG A 321 2.38 -65.78 6.83
CA ARG A 321 2.27 -64.64 5.91
C ARG A 321 2.00 -65.12 4.48
N VAL A 322 0.76 -65.51 4.20
CA VAL A 322 0.30 -65.93 2.88
C VAL A 322 0.06 -64.69 2.02
N VAL A 323 0.75 -64.59 0.88
CA VAL A 323 0.42 -63.58 -0.14
C VAL A 323 -0.95 -63.91 -0.72
N GLN A 324 -1.93 -63.08 -0.39
CA GLN A 324 -3.25 -63.10 -0.99
C GLN A 324 -3.32 -62.04 -2.10
N LEU A 325 -3.55 -62.47 -3.34
CA LEU A 325 -3.90 -61.55 -4.42
C LEU A 325 -5.29 -60.94 -4.19
N SER A 326 -5.61 -59.88 -4.93
CA SER A 326 -6.98 -59.41 -5.13
C SER A 326 -7.71 -60.25 -6.20
N ARG A 327 -9.04 -60.14 -6.30
CA ARG A 327 -9.78 -60.78 -7.42
C ARG A 327 -9.49 -60.09 -8.76
N ALA A 328 -9.18 -58.80 -8.75
CA ALA A 328 -8.75 -58.04 -9.92
C ALA A 328 -7.43 -58.58 -10.51
N GLU A 329 -6.42 -58.85 -9.67
CA GLU A 329 -5.16 -59.44 -10.12
C GLU A 329 -5.31 -60.83 -10.71
N ALA A 330 -6.06 -61.70 -10.02
CA ALA A 330 -6.33 -63.03 -10.53
C ALA A 330 -7.08 -62.97 -11.87
N LYS A 331 -8.03 -62.04 -12.02
CA LYS A 331 -8.76 -61.79 -13.26
C LYS A 331 -7.82 -61.33 -14.38
N GLN A 332 -6.97 -60.33 -14.11
CA GLN A 332 -6.05 -59.80 -15.10
C GLN A 332 -5.06 -60.88 -15.58
N ALA A 333 -4.48 -61.64 -14.64
CA ALA A 333 -3.58 -62.74 -14.99
C ALA A 333 -4.28 -63.88 -15.75
N TRP A 334 -5.54 -64.17 -15.44
CA TRP A 334 -6.36 -65.15 -16.18
C TRP A 334 -6.64 -64.72 -17.62
N LEU A 335 -6.99 -63.43 -17.82
CA LEU A 335 -7.16 -62.83 -19.15
C LEU A 335 -5.84 -62.87 -19.93
N SER A 336 -4.72 -62.41 -19.34
CA SER A 336 -3.40 -62.42 -19.99
C SER A 336 -2.85 -63.83 -20.27
N ALA A 337 -3.17 -64.82 -19.42
CA ALA A 337 -2.85 -66.23 -19.69
C ALA A 337 -3.73 -66.83 -20.81
N GLY A 338 -4.81 -66.15 -21.20
CA GLY A 338 -5.77 -66.62 -22.19
C GLY A 338 -6.57 -67.83 -21.70
N GLY A 339 -6.93 -67.83 -20.41
CA GLY A 339 -7.87 -68.78 -19.80
C GLY A 339 -7.24 -69.87 -18.91
N ASP A 340 -5.93 -70.07 -19.01
CA ASP A 340 -5.18 -71.11 -18.31
C ASP A 340 -4.90 -70.73 -16.85
N THR A 341 -5.46 -71.51 -15.90
CA THR A 341 -5.36 -71.21 -14.46
C THR A 341 -3.97 -71.41 -13.88
N GLY A 342 -3.18 -72.38 -14.38
CA GLY A 342 -1.82 -72.65 -13.88
C GLY A 342 -0.83 -71.60 -14.37
N ARG A 343 -0.93 -71.20 -15.64
CA ARG A 343 -0.15 -70.10 -16.21
C ARG A 343 -0.54 -68.76 -15.59
N ALA A 344 -1.84 -68.53 -15.35
CA ALA A 344 -2.33 -67.34 -14.66
C ALA A 344 -1.76 -67.22 -13.24
N ALA A 345 -1.81 -68.30 -12.45
CA ALA A 345 -1.23 -68.29 -11.10
C ALA A 345 0.28 -68.01 -11.13
N THR A 346 1.03 -68.69 -11.98
CA THR A 346 2.48 -68.49 -12.10
C THR A 346 2.83 -67.05 -12.52
N GLN A 347 2.09 -66.47 -13.46
CA GLN A 347 2.32 -65.09 -13.89
C GLN A 347 1.95 -64.08 -12.80
N ALA A 348 0.77 -64.24 -12.17
CA ALA A 348 0.31 -63.34 -11.12
C ALA A 348 1.26 -63.27 -9.92
N LEU A 349 1.91 -64.39 -9.58
CA LEU A 349 2.94 -64.44 -8.54
C LEU A 349 4.18 -63.60 -8.92
N ARG A 350 4.71 -63.74 -10.14
CA ARG A 350 5.85 -62.93 -10.60
C ARG A 350 5.52 -61.44 -10.68
N ASP A 351 4.35 -61.11 -11.21
CA ASP A 351 3.87 -59.72 -11.30
C ASP A 351 3.76 -59.12 -9.88
N ARG A 352 3.24 -59.88 -8.91
CA ARG A 352 3.12 -59.46 -7.51
C ARG A 352 4.47 -59.21 -6.85
N LEU A 353 5.47 -60.08 -7.10
CA LEU A 353 6.84 -59.88 -6.58
C LEU A 353 7.51 -58.66 -7.23
N THR A 354 7.35 -58.48 -8.54
CA THR A 354 7.88 -57.33 -9.29
C THR A 354 7.33 -56.01 -8.74
N LYS A 355 6.01 -55.93 -8.53
CA LYS A 355 5.34 -54.74 -7.98
C LYS A 355 5.78 -54.40 -6.55
N VAL A 356 6.08 -55.40 -5.72
CA VAL A 356 6.63 -55.15 -4.37
C VAL A 356 8.08 -54.68 -4.43
N LYS A 357 8.90 -55.22 -5.34
CA LYS A 357 10.25 -54.72 -5.59
C LYS A 357 10.24 -53.25 -6.04
N GLU A 358 9.28 -52.87 -6.90
CA GLU A 358 9.09 -51.48 -7.33
C GLU A 358 8.78 -50.54 -6.14
N LEU A 359 7.83 -50.90 -5.27
CA LEU A 359 7.55 -50.13 -4.05
C LEU A 359 8.74 -50.07 -3.08
N HIS A 360 9.54 -51.15 -3.00
CA HIS A 360 10.75 -51.19 -2.18
C HIS A 360 11.83 -50.23 -2.70
N LEU A 361 12.03 -50.15 -4.03
CA LEU A 361 12.95 -49.19 -4.66
C LEU A 361 12.52 -47.73 -4.46
N LEU A 362 11.22 -47.48 -4.22
CA LEU A 362 10.68 -46.17 -3.83
C LEU A 362 10.83 -45.85 -2.33
N GLY A 363 11.50 -46.72 -1.56
CA GLY A 363 11.82 -46.52 -0.15
C GLY A 363 10.88 -47.21 0.86
N PHE A 364 9.88 -47.96 0.39
CA PHE A 364 8.92 -48.64 1.29
C PHE A 364 9.41 -50.05 1.65
N THR A 365 10.09 -50.14 2.80
CA THR A 365 10.80 -51.36 3.21
C THR A 365 9.92 -52.45 3.84
N ASP A 366 8.71 -52.13 4.33
CA ASP A 366 7.77 -53.14 4.87
C ASP A 366 7.10 -53.93 3.73
N ILE A 367 7.73 -55.05 3.39
CA ILE A 367 7.27 -55.99 2.35
C ILE A 367 5.87 -56.53 2.65
N ALA A 368 5.52 -56.77 3.92
CA ALA A 368 4.20 -57.31 4.27
C ALA A 368 3.10 -56.26 4.09
N HIS A 369 3.37 -55.01 4.47
CA HIS A 369 2.46 -53.89 4.25
C HIS A 369 2.31 -53.56 2.75
N CYS A 370 3.40 -53.57 1.98
CA CYS A 370 3.36 -53.44 0.52
C CYS A 370 2.51 -54.54 -0.14
N HIS A 371 2.64 -55.80 0.29
CA HIS A 371 1.76 -56.87 -0.16
C HIS A 371 0.29 -56.64 0.23
N GLU A 372 -0.03 -56.13 1.42
CA GLU A 372 -1.43 -55.88 1.81
C GLU A 372 -2.03 -54.70 1.04
N LEU A 373 -1.31 -53.59 0.89
CA LEU A 373 -1.83 -52.43 0.17
C LEU A 373 -1.99 -52.69 -1.33
N LEU A 374 -1.09 -53.45 -1.97
CA LEU A 374 -1.32 -53.94 -3.34
C LEU A 374 -2.55 -54.88 -3.42
N ARG A 375 -2.96 -55.57 -2.35
CA ARG A 375 -4.22 -56.35 -2.32
C ARG A 375 -5.43 -55.42 -2.31
N GLN A 376 -5.39 -54.38 -1.47
CA GLN A 376 -6.46 -53.39 -1.34
C GLN A 376 -6.64 -52.55 -2.61
N SER A 377 -5.53 -52.18 -3.27
CA SER A 377 -5.52 -51.44 -4.54
C SER A 377 -5.71 -52.30 -5.80
N GLY A 378 -6.26 -53.51 -5.69
CA GLY A 378 -6.55 -54.35 -6.86
C GLY A 378 -5.33 -54.77 -7.69
N GLY A 379 -4.13 -54.70 -7.12
CA GLY A 379 -2.85 -54.93 -7.79
C GLY A 379 -2.21 -53.71 -8.45
N GLU A 380 -2.75 -52.51 -8.27
CA GLU A 380 -2.17 -51.29 -8.83
C GLU A 380 -1.08 -50.68 -7.94
N VAL A 381 0.12 -50.51 -8.51
CA VAL A 381 1.26 -49.88 -7.81
C VAL A 381 0.95 -48.44 -7.43
N ARG A 382 0.32 -47.66 -8.33
CA ARG A 382 -0.08 -46.26 -8.05
C ARG A 382 -1.07 -46.17 -6.88
N GLY A 383 -2.06 -47.06 -6.83
CA GLY A 383 -3.01 -47.12 -5.72
C GLY A 383 -2.33 -47.47 -4.40
N ALA A 384 -1.46 -48.49 -4.40
CA ALA A 384 -0.73 -48.90 -3.20
C ALA A 384 0.24 -47.81 -2.73
N LEU A 385 0.94 -47.14 -3.66
CA LEU A 385 1.81 -46.01 -3.38
C LEU A 385 1.05 -44.83 -2.75
N ALA A 386 -0.15 -44.51 -3.26
CA ALA A 386 -0.99 -43.46 -2.66
C ALA A 386 -1.42 -43.82 -1.22
N LEU A 387 -1.74 -45.09 -0.95
CA LEU A 387 -2.05 -45.56 0.40
C LEU A 387 -0.82 -45.55 1.33
N LEU A 388 0.37 -45.87 0.82
CA LEU A 388 1.65 -45.80 1.54
C LEU A 388 2.09 -44.36 1.86
N GLN A 389 1.86 -43.42 0.94
CA GLN A 389 2.25 -42.01 1.09
C GLN A 389 1.29 -41.23 2.01
N ARG A 390 0.01 -41.59 2.07
CA ARG A 390 -1.02 -40.83 2.81
C ARG A 390 -0.67 -40.63 4.30
N PRO A 391 -0.23 -41.64 5.07
CA PRO A 391 0.19 -41.45 6.47
C PRO A 391 1.40 -40.52 6.63
N LEU A 392 2.32 -40.49 5.66
CA LEU A 392 3.50 -39.63 5.67
C LEU A 392 3.14 -38.15 5.45
N LEU A 393 2.10 -37.90 4.64
CA LEU A 393 1.57 -36.57 4.36
C LEU A 393 0.56 -36.07 5.40
N GLU A 394 0.01 -36.95 6.23
CA GLU A 394 -0.99 -36.63 7.25
C GLU A 394 -0.59 -35.45 8.19
N PRO A 395 0.67 -35.32 8.67
CA PRO A 395 1.08 -34.17 9.49
C PRO A 395 1.19 -32.85 8.71
N PHE A 396 1.34 -32.91 7.38
CA PHE A 396 1.32 -31.74 6.51
C PHE A 396 -0.12 -31.33 6.19
N HIS A 397 -0.97 -32.31 5.85
CA HIS A 397 -2.40 -32.12 5.64
C HIS A 397 -3.09 -31.50 6.88
N LYS A 398 -2.81 -32.04 8.07
CA LYS A 398 -3.30 -31.49 9.35
C LYS A 398 -2.82 -30.07 9.66
N ARG A 399 -1.68 -29.62 9.10
CA ARG A 399 -1.19 -28.24 9.28
C ARG A 399 -1.86 -27.26 8.32
N ILE A 400 -2.09 -27.66 7.06
CA ILE A 400 -2.81 -26.83 6.08
C ILE A 400 -4.23 -26.50 6.57
N TRP A 401 -4.93 -27.49 7.15
CA TRP A 401 -6.30 -27.36 7.63
C TRP A 401 -6.40 -27.10 9.14
N SER A 402 -5.39 -26.47 9.74
CA SER A 402 -5.39 -26.09 11.16
C SER A 402 -5.68 -24.60 11.32
N ASP A 403 -6.72 -24.25 12.08
CA ASP A 403 -7.06 -22.85 12.44
C ASP A 403 -6.07 -22.19 13.41
N LYS A 404 -4.81 -22.65 13.44
CA LYS A 404 -3.75 -22.12 14.31
C LYS A 404 -2.92 -21.15 13.48
N PRO A 405 -2.61 -19.95 14.01
CA PRO A 405 -1.73 -19.02 13.30
C PRO A 405 -0.37 -19.67 13.06
N GLU A 406 0.23 -19.43 11.89
CA GLU A 406 1.59 -19.89 11.63
C GLU A 406 2.56 -19.32 12.68
N PRO A 407 3.53 -20.13 13.17
CA PRO A 407 4.51 -19.63 14.11
C PRO A 407 5.36 -18.54 13.44
N PRO A 408 5.81 -17.49 14.16
CA PRO A 408 6.63 -16.43 13.58
C PRO A 408 7.96 -16.97 12.98
N ILE A 409 8.65 -16.16 12.18
CA ILE A 409 10.00 -16.51 11.73
C ILE A 409 10.97 -16.37 12.90
N ASP A 410 11.55 -17.49 13.34
CA ASP A 410 12.75 -17.48 14.16
C ASP A 410 13.97 -17.12 13.29
N ILE A 411 14.44 -15.88 13.45
CA ILE A 411 15.59 -15.31 12.75
C ILE A 411 16.91 -15.97 13.20
N HIS A 412 16.93 -16.58 14.39
CA HIS A 412 18.11 -17.21 14.98
C HIS A 412 18.15 -18.74 14.79
N HIS A 413 17.21 -19.29 14.03
CA HIS A 413 17.15 -20.72 13.73
C HIS A 413 18.45 -21.24 13.07
N PRO A 414 19.00 -22.40 13.49
CA PRO A 414 20.31 -22.87 13.00
C PRO A 414 20.33 -23.22 11.50
N ASP A 415 19.22 -23.71 10.93
CA ASP A 415 19.09 -23.86 9.48
C ASP A 415 18.68 -22.53 8.84
N LYS A 416 19.69 -21.81 8.30
CA LYS A 416 19.50 -20.57 7.55
C LYS A 416 18.73 -20.76 6.24
N GLN A 417 18.84 -21.91 5.58
CA GLN A 417 18.09 -22.16 4.35
C GLN A 417 16.60 -22.35 4.64
N GLN A 418 16.24 -22.96 5.77
CA GLN A 418 14.85 -23.00 6.22
C GLN A 418 14.29 -21.58 6.41
N ILE A 419 15.05 -20.67 7.03
CA ILE A 419 14.63 -19.27 7.17
C ILE A 419 14.44 -18.61 5.80
N CYS A 420 15.42 -18.72 4.89
CA CYS A 420 15.33 -18.12 3.55
C CYS A 420 14.14 -18.68 2.72
N ARG A 421 13.81 -19.97 2.84
CA ARG A 421 12.58 -20.55 2.24
C ARG A 421 11.31 -19.94 2.83
N ARG A 422 11.25 -19.75 4.15
CA ARG A 422 10.08 -19.11 4.81
C ARG A 422 9.95 -17.63 4.44
N LEU A 423 11.05 -16.89 4.40
CA LEU A 423 11.08 -15.50 3.93
C LEU A 423 10.58 -15.38 2.49
N LEU A 424 11.05 -16.26 1.60
CA LEU A 424 10.62 -16.29 0.20
C LEU A 424 9.12 -16.59 0.09
N ALA A 425 8.63 -17.61 0.80
CA ALA A 425 7.25 -18.08 0.69
C ALA A 425 6.22 -17.15 1.35
N MET A 426 6.52 -16.57 2.52
CA MET A 426 5.55 -15.75 3.25
C MET A 426 5.55 -14.27 2.83
N TYR A 427 6.68 -13.76 2.35
CA TYR A 427 6.80 -12.34 1.98
C TYR A 427 6.99 -12.09 0.48
N ASP A 428 7.05 -13.11 -0.37
CA ASP A 428 7.23 -12.98 -1.83
C ASP A 428 8.44 -12.09 -2.19
N LEU A 429 9.62 -12.51 -1.74
CA LEU A 429 10.87 -11.78 -2.01
C LEU A 429 11.37 -12.04 -3.44
N PRO A 430 11.91 -11.03 -4.15
CA PRO A 430 12.22 -11.16 -5.59
C PRO A 430 13.27 -12.20 -6.00
N SER A 431 14.08 -12.70 -5.07
CA SER A 431 15.10 -13.72 -5.32
C SER A 431 15.64 -14.32 -4.02
N TRP A 432 16.25 -15.49 -4.09
CA TRP A 432 16.95 -16.12 -2.97
C TRP A 432 18.03 -15.19 -2.37
N GLY A 433 18.74 -14.44 -3.22
CA GLY A 433 19.72 -13.44 -2.79
C GLY A 433 19.11 -12.28 -1.98
N ARG A 434 17.84 -11.90 -2.23
CA ARG A 434 17.12 -10.96 -1.37
C ARG A 434 16.79 -11.59 0.00
N CYS A 435 16.43 -12.88 0.05
CA CYS A 435 16.22 -13.58 1.32
C CYS A 435 17.49 -13.65 2.18
N GLU A 436 18.64 -13.95 1.57
CA GLU A 436 19.93 -13.96 2.25
C GLU A 436 20.34 -12.55 2.71
N LEU A 437 20.09 -11.52 1.89
CA LEU A 437 20.34 -10.13 2.27
C LEU A 437 19.47 -9.69 3.46
N ALA A 438 18.16 -9.97 3.44
CA ALA A 438 17.25 -9.68 4.55
C ALA A 438 17.70 -10.39 5.84
N LEU A 439 18.00 -11.69 5.78
CA LEU A 439 18.51 -12.44 6.93
C LEU A 439 19.84 -11.86 7.46
N SER A 440 20.74 -11.42 6.57
CA SER A 440 22.03 -10.81 6.95
C SER A 440 21.92 -9.40 7.56
N LEU A 441 20.78 -8.73 7.40
CA LEU A 441 20.47 -7.45 8.03
C LEU A 441 19.77 -7.67 9.38
N LEU A 442 18.86 -8.64 9.46
CA LEU A 442 18.14 -9.00 10.69
C LEU A 442 19.02 -9.64 11.76
N VAL A 443 20.07 -10.36 11.37
CA VAL A 443 21.03 -10.97 12.30
C VAL A 443 22.07 -9.94 12.81
N GLU A 444 22.19 -8.76 12.18
CA GLU A 444 23.19 -7.76 12.53
C GLU A 444 22.87 -7.11 13.90
N HIS A 445 23.66 -7.45 14.92
CA HIS A 445 23.43 -7.08 16.33
C HIS A 445 23.59 -5.56 16.56
N SER A 446 22.57 -4.77 16.20
CA SER A 446 22.31 -3.37 16.58
C SER A 446 21.02 -2.81 15.93
N ALA A 447 20.36 -3.53 15.03
CA ALA A 447 19.28 -3.00 14.19
C ALA A 447 17.93 -2.80 14.94
N PRO A 448 17.40 -1.57 15.09
CA PRO A 448 16.10 -1.30 15.71
C PRO A 448 14.91 -1.45 14.72
N TYR A 449 15.00 -2.38 13.76
CA TYR A 449 14.06 -2.52 12.64
C TYR A 449 13.28 -3.83 12.76
N SER A 450 12.00 -3.86 12.37
CA SER A 450 11.25 -5.12 12.33
C SER A 450 11.60 -5.97 11.10
N LEU A 451 11.15 -7.22 11.12
CA LEU A 451 11.22 -8.13 9.98
C LEU A 451 10.60 -7.50 8.72
N GLU A 452 9.43 -6.89 8.87
CA GLU A 452 8.64 -6.24 7.81
C GLU A 452 9.38 -5.02 7.24
N ASP A 453 9.99 -4.19 8.10
CA ASP A 453 10.75 -3.02 7.67
C ASP A 453 11.94 -3.43 6.77
N VAL A 454 12.69 -4.46 7.21
CA VAL A 454 13.82 -5.01 6.44
C VAL A 454 13.33 -5.66 5.14
N VAL A 455 12.26 -6.46 5.20
CA VAL A 455 11.67 -7.09 4.02
C VAL A 455 11.25 -6.05 2.98
N GLN A 456 10.59 -4.96 3.38
CA GLN A 456 10.15 -3.92 2.45
C GLN A 456 11.34 -3.22 1.78
N ALA A 457 12.33 -2.78 2.56
CA ALA A 457 13.54 -2.15 2.01
C ALA A 457 14.32 -3.11 1.07
N VAL A 458 14.33 -4.41 1.41
CA VAL A 458 14.96 -5.48 0.62
C VAL A 458 14.09 -5.96 -0.56
N LYS A 459 12.82 -5.55 -0.69
CA LYS A 459 12.07 -5.66 -1.95
C LYS A 459 12.48 -4.55 -2.92
N GLU A 460 12.56 -3.32 -2.44
CA GLU A 460 12.85 -2.14 -3.25
C GLU A 460 14.31 -2.10 -3.75
N SER A 461 15.28 -2.44 -2.89
CA SER A 461 16.71 -2.38 -3.24
C SER A 461 17.51 -3.64 -2.90
N HIS A 462 18.66 -3.78 -3.56
CA HIS A 462 19.65 -4.85 -3.35
C HIS A 462 21.00 -4.32 -2.81
N ASP A 463 21.13 -3.00 -2.66
CA ASP A 463 22.31 -2.32 -2.13
C ASP A 463 22.20 -2.26 -0.59
N ARG A 464 23.15 -2.91 0.11
CA ARG A 464 23.15 -3.04 1.57
C ARG A 464 23.29 -1.68 2.25
N GLU A 465 24.16 -0.81 1.74
CA GLU A 465 24.47 0.51 2.28
C GLU A 465 23.33 1.51 2.02
N PHE A 466 22.62 1.38 0.90
CA PHE A 466 21.36 2.08 0.64
C PHE A 466 20.26 1.60 1.59
N ILE A 467 20.03 0.28 1.70
CA ILE A 467 19.01 -0.28 2.59
C ILE A 467 19.25 0.15 4.05
N LYS A 468 20.49 0.13 4.53
CA LYS A 468 20.83 0.65 5.86
C LYS A 468 20.45 2.12 6.05
N ARG A 469 20.65 2.99 5.06
CA ARG A 469 20.22 4.40 5.11
C ARG A 469 18.71 4.58 5.03
N VAL A 470 18.00 3.70 4.30
CA VAL A 470 16.54 3.69 4.24
C VAL A 470 15.92 3.22 5.56
N LEU A 471 16.55 2.25 6.24
CA LEU A 471 16.15 1.78 7.55
C LEU A 471 16.53 2.76 8.68
N ALA A 472 17.59 3.55 8.51
CA ALA A 472 18.14 4.46 9.51
C ALA A 472 17.87 5.95 9.23
N LYS A 473 16.60 6.35 8.99
CA LYS A 473 16.26 7.77 8.82
C LYS A 473 15.99 8.44 10.16
N GLU A 474 16.66 9.56 10.43
CA GLU A 474 16.42 10.37 11.62
C GLU A 474 15.20 11.29 11.42
N CYS A 475 14.31 11.37 12.41
CA CYS A 475 13.20 12.33 12.39
C CYS A 475 13.66 13.70 12.92
N PRO A 476 13.50 14.81 12.16
CA PRO A 476 14.00 16.13 12.58
C PRO A 476 13.25 16.75 13.76
N ILE A 477 12.15 16.14 14.23
CA ILE A 477 11.34 16.64 15.36
C ILE A 477 11.73 15.96 16.67
N CYS A 478 11.79 14.63 16.69
CA CYS A 478 12.10 13.86 17.91
C CYS A 478 13.53 13.31 17.96
N LEU A 479 14.32 13.46 16.89
CA LEU A 479 15.70 12.97 16.73
C LEU A 479 15.88 11.44 16.91
N CYS A 480 14.78 10.69 16.94
CA CYS A 480 14.77 9.24 16.92
C CYS A 480 14.94 8.71 15.48
N VAL A 481 15.53 7.51 15.38
CA VAL A 481 15.78 6.81 14.11
C VAL A 481 14.64 5.86 13.78
N PHE A 482 14.13 5.95 12.56
CA PHE A 482 13.03 5.14 12.03
C PHE A 482 13.35 4.64 10.62
N PRO A 483 12.80 3.47 10.23
CA PRO A 483 12.82 3.04 8.84
C PRO A 483 11.88 3.92 8.01
N HIS A 484 12.20 4.07 6.72
CA HIS A 484 11.43 4.91 5.80
C HIS A 484 9.95 4.53 5.70
N SER A 485 9.61 3.25 5.88
CA SER A 485 8.25 2.73 6.02
C SER A 485 7.43 3.39 7.13
N LYS A 486 8.09 3.96 8.15
CA LYS A 486 7.51 4.63 9.33
C LYS A 486 7.75 6.14 9.32
N MET A 487 8.06 6.69 8.14
CA MET A 487 8.29 8.11 7.90
C MET A 487 7.27 8.65 6.90
N GLN A 488 6.57 9.71 7.28
CA GLN A 488 5.64 10.48 6.45
C GLN A 488 6.33 11.70 5.85
N SER A 489 5.85 12.17 4.71
CA SER A 489 6.23 13.46 4.10
C SER A 489 5.01 14.06 3.42
N LEU A 490 4.82 15.37 3.55
CA LEU A 490 3.73 16.04 2.85
C LEU A 490 3.96 16.05 1.35
N THR A 491 2.89 15.99 0.56
CA THR A 491 2.99 16.14 -0.91
C THR A 491 3.54 17.50 -1.36
N SER A 492 3.44 18.54 -0.51
CA SER A 492 3.91 19.90 -0.77
C SER A 492 5.42 20.11 -0.59
N CYS A 493 6.14 19.24 0.13
CA CYS A 493 7.55 19.45 0.47
C CYS A 493 8.30 18.13 0.68
N GLN A 494 9.63 18.14 0.57
CA GLN A 494 10.45 16.93 0.73
C GLN A 494 10.82 16.62 2.20
N CYS A 495 10.23 17.33 3.17
CA CYS A 495 10.48 17.12 4.59
C CYS A 495 9.88 15.79 5.05
N SER A 496 10.68 14.96 5.69
CA SER A 496 10.28 13.63 6.17
C SER A 496 10.34 13.57 7.70
N VAL A 497 9.25 13.13 8.33
CA VAL A 497 9.05 13.05 9.78
C VAL A 497 8.46 11.69 10.16
N CYS A 498 8.67 11.19 11.37
CA CYS A 498 8.09 9.90 11.75
C CYS A 498 6.56 9.99 11.90
N CYS A 499 5.86 8.87 11.72
CA CYS A 499 4.40 8.83 11.79
C CYS A 499 3.85 9.42 13.11
N GLY A 500 4.51 9.17 14.25
CA GLY A 500 4.09 9.71 15.55
C GLY A 500 4.15 11.24 15.62
N CYS A 501 5.24 11.86 15.15
CA CYS A 501 5.34 13.33 15.11
C CYS A 501 4.40 13.95 14.06
N PHE A 502 4.18 13.26 12.92
CA PHE A 502 3.21 13.68 11.91
C PHE A 502 1.79 13.69 12.48
N GLN A 503 1.34 12.57 13.06
CA GLN A 503 0.06 12.43 13.73
C GLN A 503 -0.12 13.48 14.82
N GLN A 504 0.85 13.60 15.74
CA GLN A 504 0.75 14.53 16.86
C GLN A 504 0.66 15.99 16.40
N HIS A 505 1.45 16.41 15.42
CA HIS A 505 1.39 17.77 14.86
C HIS A 505 0.01 18.07 14.27
N PHE A 506 -0.51 17.18 13.42
CA PHE A 506 -1.82 17.41 12.79
C PHE A 506 -2.98 17.25 13.78
N THR A 507 -2.91 16.37 14.76
CA THR A 507 -3.91 16.30 15.85
C THR A 507 -3.98 17.62 16.63
N ILE A 508 -2.84 18.21 16.99
CA ILE A 508 -2.79 19.52 17.67
C ILE A 508 -3.27 20.63 16.72
N ALA A 509 -2.87 20.61 15.44
CA ALA A 509 -3.31 21.61 14.47
C ALA A 509 -4.82 21.57 14.19
N VAL A 510 -5.44 20.38 14.24
CA VAL A 510 -6.87 20.16 14.06
C VAL A 510 -7.67 20.46 15.33
N ARG A 511 -7.16 20.14 16.54
CA ARG A 511 -7.87 20.44 17.79
C ARG A 511 -7.73 21.91 18.19
N ASP A 512 -6.50 22.40 18.26
CA ASP A 512 -6.16 23.61 19.01
C ASP A 512 -5.82 24.81 18.12
N LYS A 513 -5.69 24.61 16.80
CA LYS A 513 -5.28 25.65 15.84
C LYS A 513 -6.29 25.88 14.72
N HIS A 514 -5.99 26.85 13.86
CA HIS A 514 -6.79 27.17 12.69
C HIS A 514 -6.38 26.27 11.50
N ILE A 515 -7.27 26.09 10.53
CA ILE A 515 -6.99 25.26 9.33
C ILE A 515 -5.78 25.75 8.51
N ARG A 516 -5.43 27.03 8.63
CA ARG A 516 -4.22 27.64 8.01
C ARG A 516 -2.91 27.28 8.72
N ASP A 517 -2.97 26.72 9.93
CA ASP A 517 -1.79 26.27 10.68
C ASP A 517 -1.44 24.79 10.37
N MET A 518 -2.21 24.14 9.48
CA MET A 518 -2.01 22.77 9.00
C MET A 518 -0.92 22.68 7.91
N VAL A 519 0.23 23.29 8.16
CA VAL A 519 1.42 23.30 7.28
C VAL A 519 2.46 22.27 7.74
N CYS A 520 3.55 22.11 6.98
CA CYS A 520 4.67 21.26 7.36
C CYS A 520 5.28 21.68 8.72
N PRO A 521 5.46 20.74 9.68
CA PRO A 521 6.10 21.05 10.97
C PRO A 521 7.61 21.35 10.87
N VAL A 522 8.21 21.18 9.69
CA VAL A 522 9.66 21.38 9.48
C VAL A 522 9.94 22.66 8.70
N CYS A 523 9.32 22.84 7.52
CA CYS A 523 9.56 23.99 6.64
C CYS A 523 8.42 25.04 6.62
N TRP A 524 7.29 24.78 7.29
CA TRP A 524 6.11 25.66 7.30
C TRP A 524 5.42 25.89 5.95
N GLU A 525 5.76 25.10 4.93
CA GLU A 525 5.14 25.10 3.60
C GLU A 525 3.91 24.16 3.53
N PRO A 526 2.94 24.40 2.62
CA PRO A 526 2.87 25.50 1.66
C PRO A 526 2.27 26.77 2.29
N ASP A 527 2.33 27.90 1.59
CA ASP A 527 1.59 29.09 2.02
C ASP A 527 0.07 28.92 1.80
N ILE A 528 -0.68 28.73 2.90
CA ILE A 528 -2.15 28.59 2.93
C ILE A 528 -2.86 29.98 2.87
N ASN A 529 -2.15 31.03 2.47
CA ASN A 529 -2.74 32.34 2.14
C ASN A 529 -3.41 32.36 0.76
N ASP A 530 -2.93 31.58 -0.22
CA ASP A 530 -3.41 31.61 -1.61
C ASP A 530 -4.62 30.67 -1.85
N PRO A 531 -5.80 31.18 -2.27
CA PRO A 531 -6.98 30.37 -2.55
C PRO A 531 -6.82 29.30 -3.64
N GLU A 532 -5.94 29.47 -4.62
CA GLU A 532 -5.82 28.57 -5.77
C GLU A 532 -5.06 27.28 -5.39
N HIS A 533 -3.98 27.43 -4.62
CA HIS A 533 -3.18 26.31 -4.12
C HIS A 533 -3.84 25.57 -2.94
N LEU A 534 -4.69 26.25 -2.18
CA LEU A 534 -5.31 25.74 -0.95
C LEU A 534 -6.15 24.47 -1.17
N ASN A 535 -7.02 24.47 -2.18
CA ASN A 535 -7.88 23.32 -2.48
C ASN A 535 -7.08 22.09 -2.93
N SER A 536 -6.01 22.30 -3.71
CA SER A 536 -5.12 21.23 -4.15
C SER A 536 -4.37 20.61 -2.97
N TYR A 537 -3.83 21.45 -2.08
CA TYR A 537 -3.15 21.00 -0.87
C TYR A 537 -4.05 20.18 0.06
N PHE A 538 -5.26 20.67 0.40
CA PHE A 538 -6.14 19.93 1.29
C PHE A 538 -6.66 18.63 0.67
N SER A 539 -6.81 18.55 -0.65
CA SER A 539 -7.19 17.32 -1.35
C SER A 539 -6.12 16.22 -1.22
N THR A 540 -4.83 16.57 -1.20
CA THR A 540 -3.75 15.60 -0.97
C THR A 540 -3.52 15.31 0.51
N LEU A 541 -3.63 16.33 1.38
CA LEU A 541 -3.51 16.18 2.83
C LEU A 541 -4.60 15.28 3.41
N ASP A 542 -5.85 15.38 2.94
CA ASP A 542 -6.98 14.53 3.36
C ASP A 542 -6.64 13.03 3.29
N ILE A 543 -6.05 12.60 2.18
CA ILE A 543 -5.65 11.21 1.96
C ILE A 543 -4.62 10.76 3.01
N GLN A 544 -3.66 11.63 3.34
CA GLN A 544 -2.62 11.33 4.34
C GLN A 544 -3.16 11.35 5.79
N LEU A 545 -4.15 12.21 6.08
CA LEU A 545 -4.74 12.33 7.41
C LEU A 545 -5.75 11.22 7.71
N ARG A 546 -6.46 10.71 6.70
CA ARG A 546 -7.50 9.67 6.86
C ARG A 546 -7.00 8.38 7.51
N GLU A 547 -5.79 7.95 7.16
CA GLU A 547 -5.17 6.74 7.71
C GLU A 547 -4.30 7.03 8.95
N CYS A 548 -4.10 8.31 9.30
CA CYS A 548 -3.15 8.73 10.33
C CYS A 548 -3.79 9.34 11.58
N LEU A 549 -4.96 9.98 11.47
CA LEU A 549 -5.67 10.61 12.58
C LEU A 549 -6.74 9.68 13.17
N ASP A 550 -7.04 9.87 14.47
CA ASP A 550 -8.18 9.22 15.09
C ASP A 550 -9.49 9.70 14.43
N PRO A 551 -10.55 8.86 14.31
CA PRO A 551 -11.78 9.23 13.61
C PRO A 551 -12.41 10.54 14.08
N GLU A 552 -12.48 10.79 15.40
CA GLU A 552 -13.02 12.03 15.97
C GLU A 552 -12.24 13.29 15.54
N VAL A 553 -10.92 13.15 15.36
CA VAL A 553 -10.04 14.25 14.93
C VAL A 553 -10.17 14.46 13.43
N TYR A 554 -10.26 13.38 12.65
CA TYR A 554 -10.50 13.45 11.21
C TYR A 554 -11.85 14.09 10.86
N GLU A 555 -12.92 13.78 11.60
CA GLU A 555 -14.21 14.47 11.47
C GLU A 555 -14.12 15.97 11.80
N LEU A 556 -13.31 16.36 12.80
CA LEU A 556 -13.07 17.77 13.12
C LEU A 556 -12.26 18.49 12.01
N PHE A 557 -11.34 17.80 11.34
CA PHE A 557 -10.64 18.30 10.15
C PHE A 557 -11.64 18.56 9.00
N HIS A 558 -12.50 17.57 8.68
CA HIS A 558 -13.55 17.71 7.66
C HIS A 558 -14.52 18.84 7.96
N LYS A 559 -14.93 18.98 9.23
CA LYS A 559 -15.78 20.09 9.69
C LYS A 559 -15.13 21.45 9.43
N LYS A 560 -13.85 21.63 9.80
CA LYS A 560 -13.13 22.90 9.52
C LYS A 560 -12.99 23.18 8.02
N LEU A 561 -12.73 22.16 7.20
CA LEU A 561 -12.61 22.31 5.75
C LEU A 561 -13.95 22.69 5.11
N THR A 562 -15.05 22.10 5.59
CA THR A 562 -16.41 22.41 5.17
C THR A 562 -16.79 23.83 5.60
N GLU A 563 -16.54 24.22 6.86
CA GLU A 563 -16.74 25.61 7.33
C GLU A 563 -15.94 26.61 6.48
N GLN A 564 -14.68 26.32 6.14
CA GLN A 564 -13.86 27.17 5.28
C GLN A 564 -14.44 27.32 3.85
N ALA A 565 -15.00 26.27 3.28
CA ALA A 565 -15.68 26.32 1.98
C ALA A 565 -16.97 27.15 2.05
N LEU A 566 -17.79 26.93 3.09
CA LEU A 566 -19.09 27.58 3.26
C LEU A 566 -18.99 29.09 3.58
N ILE A 567 -17.95 29.54 4.28
CA ILE A 567 -17.75 30.98 4.64
C ILE A 567 -17.76 31.92 3.42
N LYS A 568 -17.41 31.42 2.23
CA LYS A 568 -17.41 32.22 0.99
C LYS A 568 -18.81 32.53 0.47
N ASP A 569 -19.84 31.79 0.90
CA ASP A 569 -21.21 31.94 0.41
C ASP A 569 -21.88 33.24 0.94
N PRO A 570 -22.59 34.01 0.11
CA PRO A 570 -23.31 35.21 0.56
C PRO A 570 -24.40 34.92 1.61
N LYS A 571 -24.98 33.72 1.66
CA LYS A 571 -26.03 33.30 2.59
C LYS A 571 -25.52 32.55 3.84
N PHE A 572 -24.20 32.45 4.00
CA PHE A 572 -23.61 31.83 5.19
C PHE A 572 -23.79 32.70 6.45
N LEU A 573 -24.25 32.06 7.52
CA LEU A 573 -24.49 32.66 8.84
C LEU A 573 -23.76 31.88 9.94
N TRP A 574 -23.22 32.63 10.90
CA TRP A 574 -22.74 32.09 12.17
C TRP A 574 -23.83 32.18 13.24
N CYS A 575 -24.03 31.10 13.99
CA CYS A 575 -24.87 31.13 15.19
C CYS A 575 -24.19 31.93 16.32
N CYS A 576 -24.84 32.97 16.82
CA CYS A 576 -24.35 33.78 17.94
C CYS A 576 -24.28 33.04 19.30
N HIS A 577 -24.88 31.86 19.41
CA HIS A 577 -24.95 31.09 20.66
C HIS A 577 -23.89 29.99 20.79
N CYS A 578 -23.42 29.43 19.68
CA CYS A 578 -22.52 28.27 19.69
C CYS A 578 -21.43 28.30 18.61
N SER A 579 -21.29 29.43 17.89
CA SER A 579 -20.32 29.61 16.79
C SER A 579 -20.40 28.55 15.67
N TYR A 580 -21.53 27.85 15.53
CA TYR A 580 -21.76 26.93 14.41
C TYR A 580 -22.15 27.69 13.14
N GLY A 581 -21.49 27.38 12.01
CA GLY A 581 -21.71 28.01 10.71
C GLY A 581 -22.60 27.18 9.78
N PHE A 582 -23.53 27.82 9.07
CA PHE A 582 -24.42 27.16 8.12
C PHE A 582 -24.96 28.13 7.06
N ILE A 583 -25.41 27.61 5.91
CA ILE A 583 -26.13 28.39 4.89
C ILE A 583 -27.60 28.51 5.29
N TYR A 584 -28.16 29.72 5.16
CA TYR A 584 -29.59 29.98 5.39
C TYR A 584 -30.24 30.56 4.12
N ASP A 585 -31.08 29.75 3.48
CA ASP A 585 -31.81 30.09 2.25
C ASP A 585 -33.17 30.76 2.48
N GLY A 586 -33.54 31.05 3.74
CA GLY A 586 -34.83 31.66 4.07
C GLY A 586 -34.80 33.19 4.05
N ASP A 587 -35.95 33.80 3.79
CA ASP A 587 -36.13 35.27 3.81
C ASP A 587 -36.56 35.81 5.20
N GLN A 588 -36.70 34.95 6.21
CA GLN A 588 -37.18 35.36 7.53
C GLN A 588 -36.03 35.93 8.37
N LEU A 589 -36.32 36.99 9.14
CA LEU A 589 -35.37 37.51 10.13
C LEU A 589 -35.05 36.46 11.21
N LYS A 590 -36.01 35.60 11.60
CA LYS A 590 -35.79 34.57 12.60
C LYS A 590 -35.11 33.34 12.01
N VAL A 591 -33.89 33.06 12.46
CA VAL A 591 -33.14 31.85 12.12
C VAL A 591 -33.03 30.98 13.37
N THR A 592 -33.12 29.65 13.22
CA THR A 592 -32.88 28.68 14.31
C THR A 592 -31.67 27.85 13.96
N CYS A 593 -30.69 27.75 14.88
CA CYS A 593 -29.49 26.95 14.66
C CYS A 593 -29.80 25.46 14.81
N PHE A 594 -29.41 24.64 13.83
CA PHE A 594 -29.61 23.18 13.90
C PHE A 594 -28.80 22.50 15.00
N GLN A 595 -27.68 23.09 15.43
CA GLN A 595 -26.78 22.50 16.44
C GLN A 595 -27.26 22.76 17.88
N CYS A 596 -27.59 24.00 18.24
CA CYS A 596 -27.98 24.36 19.61
C CYS A 596 -29.48 24.67 19.78
N GLN A 597 -30.27 24.62 18.71
CA GLN A 597 -31.72 24.88 18.67
C GLN A 597 -32.16 26.30 19.11
N ASN A 598 -31.23 27.17 19.54
CA ASN A 598 -31.51 28.56 19.84
C ASN A 598 -31.73 29.39 18.58
N SER A 599 -32.64 30.37 18.66
CA SER A 599 -32.92 31.31 17.57
C SER A 599 -32.13 32.61 17.68
N PHE A 600 -31.84 33.22 16.54
CA PHE A 600 -31.18 34.52 16.40
C PHE A 600 -31.66 35.26 15.13
N CYS A 601 -31.35 36.55 15.02
CA CYS A 601 -31.75 37.36 13.87
C CYS A 601 -30.75 37.25 12.70
N ALA A 602 -31.20 36.95 11.47
CA ALA A 602 -30.37 36.84 10.27
C ALA A 602 -29.57 38.12 9.96
N GLN A 603 -30.18 39.29 10.20
CA GLN A 603 -29.59 40.59 9.87
C GLN A 603 -28.71 41.14 11.00
N CYS A 604 -29.27 41.34 12.19
CA CYS A 604 -28.52 41.93 13.31
C CYS A 604 -27.71 40.93 14.14
N LYS A 605 -27.86 39.62 13.89
CA LYS A 605 -27.13 38.50 14.53
C LYS A 605 -27.26 38.42 16.05
N LYS A 606 -28.20 39.15 16.64
CA LYS A 606 -28.53 39.09 18.08
C LYS A 606 -29.46 37.90 18.38
N PRO A 607 -29.47 37.39 19.63
CA PRO A 607 -30.47 36.43 20.10
C PRO A 607 -31.90 36.86 19.75
N TRP A 608 -32.74 35.92 19.35
CA TRP A 608 -34.11 36.23 18.92
C TRP A 608 -35.06 36.29 20.10
N GLU A 609 -35.65 37.47 20.34
CA GLU A 609 -36.73 37.66 21.31
C GLU A 609 -38.09 37.81 20.59
N PRO A 610 -39.21 37.40 21.21
CA PRO A 610 -40.55 37.59 20.64
C PRO A 610 -40.84 39.03 20.21
N GLN A 611 -40.30 40.01 20.93
CA GLN A 611 -40.45 41.45 20.70
C GLN A 611 -39.72 41.93 19.43
N HIS A 612 -38.82 41.14 18.85
CA HIS A 612 -38.23 41.45 17.53
C HIS A 612 -39.21 41.10 16.38
N ALA A 613 -40.24 40.28 16.63
CA ALA A 613 -41.19 39.89 15.59
C ALA A 613 -42.00 41.11 15.09
N GLY A 614 -41.96 41.36 13.79
CA GLY A 614 -42.64 42.50 13.16
C GLY A 614 -41.91 43.84 13.27
N LEU A 615 -40.77 43.91 13.96
CA LEU A 615 -39.93 45.11 14.04
C LEU A 615 -38.69 44.99 13.13
N SER A 616 -38.25 46.13 12.57
CA SER A 616 -36.92 46.23 11.98
C SER A 616 -35.84 46.06 13.05
N CYS A 617 -34.62 45.70 12.64
CA CYS A 617 -33.49 45.58 13.56
C CYS A 617 -33.22 46.88 14.36
N GLU A 618 -33.44 48.05 13.74
CA GLU A 618 -33.24 49.36 14.38
C GLU A 618 -34.37 49.71 15.34
N GLN A 619 -35.63 49.37 14.99
CA GLN A 619 -36.79 49.53 15.85
C GLN A 619 -36.67 48.65 17.09
N TYR A 620 -36.28 47.38 16.93
CA TYR A 620 -36.05 46.46 18.04
C TYR A 620 -34.91 46.94 18.95
N GLN A 621 -33.80 47.44 18.39
CA GLN A 621 -32.70 48.03 19.19
C GLN A 621 -33.12 49.30 19.95
N SER A 622 -33.98 50.13 19.36
CA SER A 622 -34.48 51.34 20.03
C SER A 622 -35.48 50.98 21.14
N TRP A 623 -36.38 50.04 20.87
CA TRP A 623 -37.26 49.44 21.88
C TRP A 623 -36.45 48.86 23.06
N LYS A 624 -35.39 48.09 22.81
CA LYS A 624 -34.48 47.58 23.86
C LYS A 624 -33.88 48.72 24.70
N ARG A 625 -33.36 49.79 24.08
CA ARG A 625 -32.81 50.95 24.81
C ARG A 625 -33.82 51.62 25.74
N GLU A 626 -35.08 51.67 25.32
CA GLU A 626 -36.15 52.38 26.04
C GLU A 626 -36.91 51.51 27.06
N ASN A 627 -36.91 50.19 26.90
CA ASN A 627 -37.79 49.29 27.66
C ASN A 627 -37.07 48.18 28.45
N ASP A 628 -35.79 47.90 28.19
CA ASP A 628 -35.03 46.84 28.88
C ASP A 628 -34.23 47.42 30.08
N PRO A 629 -34.58 47.06 31.34
CA PRO A 629 -33.90 47.60 32.51
C PRO A 629 -32.45 47.14 32.67
N GLU A 630 -32.06 46.00 32.10
CA GLU A 630 -30.67 45.55 32.11
C GLU A 630 -29.84 46.29 31.06
N TYR A 631 -30.42 46.53 29.88
CA TYR A 631 -29.81 47.40 28.87
C TYR A 631 -29.59 48.82 29.42
N GLN A 632 -30.60 49.39 30.10
CA GLN A 632 -30.52 50.74 30.67
C GLN A 632 -29.43 50.86 31.75
N LYS A 633 -29.28 49.86 32.61
CA LYS A 633 -28.16 49.79 33.58
C LYS A 633 -26.79 49.75 32.90
N GLN A 634 -26.68 49.12 31.73
CA GLN A 634 -25.45 49.06 30.94
C GLN A 634 -25.17 50.35 30.16
N GLY A 635 -26.19 51.19 29.93
CA GLY A 635 -26.06 52.49 29.27
C GLY A 635 -25.31 52.44 27.94
N LEU A 636 -24.37 53.37 27.72
CA LEU A 636 -23.56 53.39 26.49
C LEU A 636 -22.57 52.22 26.38
N ALA A 637 -22.23 51.52 27.47
CA ALA A 637 -21.40 50.32 27.37
C ALA A 637 -22.14 49.18 26.66
N GLY A 638 -23.47 49.08 26.87
CA GLY A 638 -24.33 48.20 26.09
C GLY A 638 -24.35 48.58 24.60
N TYR A 639 -24.41 49.87 24.28
CA TYR A 639 -24.38 50.36 22.90
C TYR A 639 -23.05 50.02 22.18
N LEU A 640 -21.89 50.24 22.82
CA LEU A 640 -20.58 49.93 22.23
C LEU A 640 -20.40 48.44 21.99
N ARG A 641 -20.81 47.60 22.96
CA ARG A 641 -20.79 46.14 22.82
C ARG A 641 -21.67 45.66 21.67
N ASP A 642 -22.86 46.24 21.55
CA ASP A 642 -23.83 45.91 20.51
C ASP A 642 -23.41 46.38 19.10
N ASN A 643 -22.62 47.46 19.02
CA ASN A 643 -21.94 47.96 17.82
C ASN A 643 -20.53 47.36 17.64
N GLY A 644 -20.29 46.19 18.24
CA GLY A 644 -18.99 45.53 18.29
C GLY A 644 -18.43 45.08 16.94
N ILE A 645 -17.24 44.49 17.00
CA ILE A 645 -16.41 44.21 15.83
C ILE A 645 -17.04 43.11 14.96
N THR A 646 -17.26 43.38 13.68
CA THR A 646 -17.66 42.35 12.69
C THR A 646 -16.50 42.10 11.73
N CYS A 647 -16.06 40.85 11.60
CA CYS A 647 -14.97 40.50 10.68
C CYS A 647 -15.41 40.69 9.22
N PRO A 648 -14.72 41.49 8.40
CA PRO A 648 -15.09 41.71 7.00
C PRO A 648 -14.90 40.47 6.12
N ASN A 649 -14.05 39.52 6.52
CA ASN A 649 -13.78 38.29 5.78
C ASN A 649 -14.84 37.20 6.04
N CYS A 650 -15.02 36.77 7.30
CA CYS A 650 -15.94 35.67 7.64
C CYS A 650 -17.27 36.11 8.24
N ARG A 651 -17.52 37.41 8.40
CA ARG A 651 -18.76 38.01 8.94
C ARG A 651 -19.14 37.59 10.36
N PHE A 652 -18.26 36.89 11.09
CA PHE A 652 -18.42 36.64 12.52
C PHE A 652 -18.43 37.97 13.29
N GLN A 653 -19.28 38.08 14.31
CA GLN A 653 -19.48 39.29 15.10
C GLN A 653 -19.04 39.04 16.55
N TYR A 654 -18.21 39.93 17.07
CA TYR A 654 -17.71 39.94 18.42
C TYR A 654 -18.47 41.00 19.22
N ALA A 655 -18.98 40.62 20.40
CA ALA A 655 -19.61 41.52 21.35
C ALA A 655 -18.54 42.27 22.19
N LEU A 656 -17.60 42.91 21.50
CA LEU A 656 -16.44 43.59 22.08
C LEU A 656 -16.38 45.05 21.58
N SER A 657 -15.97 45.98 22.44
CA SER A 657 -15.60 47.33 22.01
C SER A 657 -14.36 47.30 21.11
N LYS A 658 -14.15 48.37 20.34
CA LYS A 658 -12.97 48.51 19.47
C LYS A 658 -11.71 48.82 20.29
N GLY A 659 -11.87 49.42 21.46
CA GLY A 659 -10.84 49.53 22.50
C GLY A 659 -9.61 50.34 22.07
N GLY A 660 -8.50 50.14 22.78
CA GLY A 660 -7.25 50.88 22.53
C GLY A 660 -6.45 50.43 21.31
N CYS A 661 -6.52 49.16 20.91
CA CYS A 661 -5.77 48.61 19.79
C CYS A 661 -6.66 48.43 18.56
N MET A 662 -6.29 49.08 17.45
CA MET A 662 -7.06 48.97 16.20
C MET A 662 -6.72 47.72 15.38
N HIS A 663 -5.62 47.02 15.68
CA HIS A 663 -5.28 45.74 15.06
C HIS A 663 -6.11 44.62 15.67
N PHE A 664 -6.98 44.01 14.87
CA PHE A 664 -7.82 42.90 15.29
C PHE A 664 -7.55 41.66 14.43
N CYS A 665 -7.31 40.53 15.08
CA CYS A 665 -7.15 39.22 14.43
C CYS A 665 -8.40 38.39 14.70
N CYS A 666 -9.16 38.05 13.67
CA CYS A 666 -10.38 37.24 13.82
C CYS A 666 -10.04 35.84 14.33
N SER A 667 -10.55 35.42 15.49
CA SER A 667 -10.32 34.06 16.01
C SER A 667 -10.81 32.97 15.05
N GLN A 668 -11.94 33.22 14.37
CA GLN A 668 -12.59 32.26 13.46
C GLN A 668 -11.88 32.05 12.12
N CYS A 669 -11.26 33.08 11.52
CA CYS A 669 -10.67 32.98 10.18
C CYS A 669 -9.24 33.52 10.07
N ARG A 670 -8.66 34.00 11.17
CA ARG A 670 -7.32 34.63 11.29
C ARG A 670 -7.07 35.83 10.36
N TYR A 671 -8.12 36.39 9.75
CA TYR A 671 -8.02 37.64 9.00
C TYR A 671 -7.65 38.79 9.94
N GLN A 672 -6.63 39.57 9.56
CA GLN A 672 -6.12 40.69 10.33
C GLN A 672 -6.57 42.00 9.71
N PHE A 673 -7.28 42.83 10.47
CA PHE A 673 -7.95 44.03 9.96
C PHE A 673 -8.07 45.12 11.02
N CYS A 674 -8.37 46.34 10.58
CA CYS A 674 -8.67 47.46 11.45
C CYS A 674 -10.10 47.37 12.02
N SER A 675 -10.26 47.30 13.34
CA SER A 675 -11.58 47.33 14.00
C SER A 675 -12.37 48.63 13.73
N GLY A 676 -11.67 49.72 13.40
CA GLY A 676 -12.25 51.01 13.03
C GLY A 676 -12.81 51.09 11.61
N CYS A 677 -12.03 50.67 10.60
CA CYS A 677 -12.37 50.85 9.16
C CYS A 677 -12.40 49.58 8.31
N ASN A 678 -12.23 48.39 8.90
CA ASN A 678 -12.25 47.08 8.22
C ASN A 678 -11.23 46.89 7.08
N ASN A 679 -10.23 47.77 6.94
CA ASN A 679 -9.11 47.56 6.02
C ASN A 679 -8.13 46.51 6.55
N PRO A 680 -7.54 45.67 5.68
CA PRO A 680 -6.54 44.67 6.07
C PRO A 680 -5.29 45.29 6.69
N PHE A 681 -4.65 44.52 7.57
CA PHE A 681 -3.25 44.72 7.94
C PHE A 681 -2.33 43.91 7.01
N HIS A 682 -1.20 44.51 6.66
CA HIS A 682 -0.18 43.96 5.77
C HIS A 682 1.15 43.82 6.50
N THR A 683 1.79 42.66 6.39
CA THR A 683 3.20 42.44 6.74
C THR A 683 4.13 42.84 5.59
N THR A 684 3.70 42.54 4.35
CA THR A 684 4.28 43.02 3.09
C THR A 684 3.22 43.85 2.37
N CYS A 685 3.38 45.17 2.35
CA CYS A 685 2.41 46.05 1.71
C CYS A 685 2.65 46.17 0.21
N THR A 686 1.58 46.02 -0.58
CA THR A 686 1.59 46.10 -2.05
C THR A 686 1.00 47.42 -2.56
N VAL A 687 0.80 48.41 -1.68
CA VAL A 687 0.32 49.75 -2.06
C VAL A 687 1.51 50.58 -2.54
N ASP A 688 1.45 51.04 -3.79
CA ASP A 688 2.52 51.80 -4.42
C ASP A 688 2.94 53.01 -3.57
N GLU A 689 4.25 53.18 -3.42
CA GLU A 689 4.90 54.25 -2.64
C GLU A 689 4.59 54.23 -1.12
N CYS A 690 4.10 53.12 -0.56
CA CYS A 690 4.06 52.97 0.90
C CYS A 690 5.50 52.84 1.46
N SER A 691 5.91 53.82 2.27
CA SER A 691 7.23 53.85 2.93
C SER A 691 7.25 53.20 4.33
N VAL A 692 6.11 52.69 4.81
CA VAL A 692 5.98 52.10 6.15
C VAL A 692 6.47 50.66 6.13
N SER A 693 7.46 50.35 6.95
CA SER A 693 7.96 48.98 7.17
C SER A 693 7.26 48.31 8.36
N GLY A 694 7.13 46.98 8.29
CA GLY A 694 6.44 46.20 9.32
C GLY A 694 4.91 46.21 9.21
N LEU A 695 4.24 45.66 10.22
CA LEU A 695 2.80 45.43 10.24
C LEU A 695 2.01 46.74 10.30
N HIS A 696 1.29 47.08 9.23
CA HIS A 696 0.47 48.30 9.16
C HIS A 696 -0.80 48.12 8.31
N ALA A 697 -1.72 49.09 8.40
CA ALA A 697 -2.92 49.17 7.59
C ALA A 697 -3.09 50.60 7.03
N HIS A 698 -3.77 50.73 5.90
CA HIS A 698 -4.13 52.04 5.33
C HIS A 698 -5.49 52.49 5.86
N HIS A 699 -5.53 53.61 6.56
CA HIS A 699 -6.73 54.12 7.23
C HIS A 699 -7.34 55.31 6.47
N PRO A 700 -8.67 55.33 6.24
CA PRO A 700 -9.39 56.52 5.76
C PRO A 700 -9.48 57.57 6.88
N ARG A 701 -9.75 58.82 6.51
CA ARG A 701 -9.65 59.97 7.43
C ARG A 701 -10.67 59.98 8.57
N ASP A 702 -11.80 59.31 8.39
CA ASP A 702 -12.89 59.08 9.36
C ASP A 702 -12.70 57.82 10.23
N CYS A 703 -11.57 57.10 10.05
CA CYS A 703 -11.27 55.94 10.88
C CYS A 703 -11.02 56.35 12.35
N LEU A 704 -11.56 55.54 13.27
CA LEU A 704 -11.25 55.61 14.71
C LEU A 704 -9.75 55.63 14.99
N PHE A 705 -8.91 55.02 14.14
CA PHE A 705 -7.45 55.08 14.24
C PHE A 705 -6.90 56.52 14.33
N TYR A 706 -7.48 57.48 13.59
CA TYR A 706 -7.12 58.91 13.68
C TYR A 706 -8.04 59.68 14.63
N LEU A 707 -9.35 59.43 14.58
CA LEU A 707 -10.30 60.24 15.35
C LEU A 707 -10.26 59.98 16.86
N ARG A 708 -9.66 58.86 17.32
CA ARG A 708 -9.38 58.64 18.75
C ARG A 708 -8.32 59.58 19.33
N ASP A 709 -7.49 60.19 18.47
CA ASP A 709 -6.43 61.12 18.87
C ASP A 709 -6.98 62.57 18.95
N TRP A 710 -8.27 62.77 18.67
CA TRP A 710 -8.97 64.04 18.88
C TRP A 710 -9.57 64.11 20.28
N GLU A 711 -9.47 65.29 20.91
CA GLU A 711 -10.17 65.56 22.17
C GLU A 711 -11.70 65.40 22.00
N PRO A 712 -12.42 64.88 23.01
CA PRO A 712 -13.88 64.73 22.98
C PRO A 712 -14.61 66.00 22.54
N ALA A 713 -14.19 67.18 23.02
CA ALA A 713 -14.79 68.47 22.67
C ALA A 713 -14.73 68.75 21.16
N ARG A 714 -13.65 68.36 20.46
CA ARG A 714 -13.52 68.55 19.01
C ARG A 714 -14.45 67.61 18.23
N LEU A 715 -14.62 66.38 18.71
CA LEU A 715 -15.57 65.40 18.14
C LEU A 715 -17.02 65.84 18.38
N GLN A 716 -17.32 66.41 19.55
CA GLN A 716 -18.63 67.00 19.87
C GLN A 716 -18.95 68.20 18.95
N VAL A 717 -18.01 69.12 18.74
CA VAL A 717 -18.19 70.25 17.80
C VAL A 717 -18.49 69.74 16.37
N LEU A 718 -17.81 68.67 15.92
CA LEU A 718 -18.09 68.06 14.61
C LEU A 718 -19.53 67.53 14.52
N LEU A 719 -20.04 66.89 15.57
CA LEU A 719 -21.43 66.42 15.65
C LEU A 719 -22.44 67.58 15.70
N GLN A 720 -22.16 68.62 16.51
CA GLN A 720 -23.03 69.80 16.66
C GLN A 720 -23.22 70.55 15.34
N ILE A 721 -22.14 70.81 14.59
CA ILE A 721 -22.19 71.51 13.30
C ILE A 721 -23.02 70.73 12.26
N ASN A 722 -23.09 69.40 12.39
CA ASN A 722 -23.88 68.53 11.53
C ASN A 722 -25.26 68.16 12.10
N GLY A 723 -25.67 68.76 13.24
CA GLY A 723 -26.99 68.55 13.84
C GLY A 723 -27.23 67.14 14.39
N VAL A 724 -26.19 66.44 14.86
CA VAL A 724 -26.31 65.10 15.44
C VAL A 724 -26.18 65.15 16.97
N ASP A 725 -27.22 64.68 17.66
CA ASP A 725 -27.25 64.60 19.12
C ASP A 725 -26.30 63.52 19.67
N PHE A 726 -25.75 63.77 20.85
CA PHE A 726 -24.91 62.85 21.61
C PHE A 726 -25.14 63.00 23.12
N ASN A 727 -24.86 61.94 23.87
CA ASN A 727 -25.03 61.93 25.31
C ASN A 727 -23.78 62.49 26.01
N THR A 728 -23.99 63.31 27.04
CA THR A 728 -22.95 63.76 27.99
C THR A 728 -23.20 63.25 29.41
N GLU A 729 -24.46 63.03 29.77
CA GLU A 729 -24.88 62.51 31.07
C GLU A 729 -25.17 60.99 31.01
N PRO A 730 -24.96 60.25 32.12
CA PRO A 730 -25.28 58.82 32.18
C PRO A 730 -26.80 58.58 32.23
N PRO A 731 -27.29 57.49 31.61
CA PRO A 731 -28.70 57.08 31.76
C PRO A 731 -29.10 56.82 33.21
N PRO A 732 -30.38 57.01 33.58
CA PRO A 732 -30.86 56.73 34.94
C PRO A 732 -30.58 55.28 35.37
N GLY A 733 -29.83 55.10 36.46
CA GLY A 733 -29.48 53.79 37.01
C GLY A 733 -28.18 53.16 36.49
N THR A 734 -27.42 53.84 35.63
CA THR A 734 -26.05 53.42 35.26
C THR A 734 -25.07 53.59 36.43
N GLN A 735 -24.13 52.65 36.61
CA GLN A 735 -23.05 52.79 37.59
C GLN A 735 -22.07 53.89 37.17
N THR A 736 -21.64 54.74 38.11
CA THR A 736 -20.74 55.87 37.86
C THR A 736 -19.40 55.69 38.58
N GLY A 737 -18.33 56.29 38.03
CA GLY A 737 -16.98 56.29 38.61
C GLY A 737 -15.97 55.40 37.86
N LEU A 738 -16.39 54.23 37.37
CA LEU A 738 -15.55 53.29 36.61
C LEU A 738 -16.23 52.88 35.31
N CYS A 739 -15.47 52.76 34.23
CA CYS A 739 -15.99 52.45 32.90
C CYS A 739 -16.40 50.97 32.80
N GLY A 740 -17.69 50.72 32.61
CA GLY A 740 -18.30 49.39 32.50
C GLY A 740 -18.25 48.74 31.11
N VAL A 741 -17.49 49.29 30.15
CA VAL A 741 -17.30 48.68 28.83
C VAL A 741 -16.49 47.39 28.97
N ILE A 742 -16.94 46.32 28.33
CA ILE A 742 -16.23 45.04 28.32
C ILE A 742 -15.11 45.07 27.28
N GLU A 743 -13.90 44.75 27.71
CA GLU A 743 -12.70 44.59 26.89
C GLU A 743 -12.11 43.19 27.12
N GLN A 744 -11.54 42.61 26.07
CA GLN A 744 -10.84 41.34 26.15
C GLN A 744 -9.41 41.58 26.65
N LYS A 745 -9.08 41.14 27.88
CA LYS A 745 -7.75 41.28 28.47
C LYS A 745 -6.94 39.99 28.32
N ASP A 746 -5.62 40.12 28.25
CA ASP A 746 -4.67 39.01 28.15
C ASP A 746 -3.96 38.84 29.50
N ASP A 747 -4.50 37.95 30.33
CA ASP A 747 -3.94 37.62 31.65
C ASP A 747 -3.09 36.35 31.54
N GLY A 748 -1.93 36.49 30.89
CA GLY A 748 -0.92 35.42 30.80
C GLY A 748 -1.22 34.35 29.73
N GLY A 749 -1.90 34.71 28.65
CA GLY A 749 -2.24 33.83 27.53
C GLY A 749 -3.70 33.35 27.53
N GLU A 750 -4.43 33.51 28.63
CA GLU A 750 -5.89 33.38 28.63
C GLU A 750 -6.53 34.74 28.33
N GLN A 751 -7.37 34.76 27.28
CA GLN A 751 -8.12 35.94 26.86
C GLN A 751 -9.46 35.97 27.61
N SER A 752 -9.59 36.88 28.58
CA SER A 752 -10.78 36.98 29.43
C SER A 752 -11.53 38.31 29.21
N ASP A 753 -12.86 38.22 29.09
CA ASP A 753 -13.73 39.38 28.97
C ASP A 753 -13.93 40.02 30.35
N SER A 754 -13.47 41.26 30.52
CA SER A 754 -13.61 41.99 31.78
C SER A 754 -13.91 43.47 31.56
N ALA A 755 -14.49 44.13 32.56
CA ALA A 755 -14.75 45.56 32.48
C ALA A 755 -13.44 46.37 32.36
N CYS A 756 -13.45 47.41 31.54
CA CYS A 756 -12.36 48.35 31.33
C CYS A 756 -11.82 48.89 32.67
N GLY A 757 -12.73 49.35 33.55
CA GLY A 757 -12.39 49.79 34.90
C GLY A 757 -11.61 51.11 34.96
N ALA A 758 -11.35 51.77 33.83
CA ALA A 758 -10.77 53.11 33.78
C ALA A 758 -11.73 54.17 34.37
N GLN A 759 -11.20 55.24 34.96
CA GLN A 759 -12.01 56.30 35.56
C GLN A 759 -12.89 57.02 34.53
N THR A 760 -14.13 57.32 34.92
CA THR A 760 -15.09 58.09 34.12
C THR A 760 -15.01 59.57 34.47
N GLN A 761 -15.08 60.47 33.47
CA GLN A 761 -15.11 61.92 33.70
C GLN A 761 -16.56 62.47 33.60
N PRO A 762 -16.89 63.59 34.27
CA PRO A 762 -18.14 64.32 34.04
C PRO A 762 -18.27 64.71 32.56
N GLY A 763 -19.49 64.67 32.01
CA GLY A 763 -19.74 64.98 30.60
C GLY A 763 -19.38 63.85 29.61
N HIS A 764 -18.80 62.73 30.05
CA HIS A 764 -18.49 61.56 29.20
C HIS A 764 -19.50 60.39 29.38
N ALA A 765 -20.72 60.66 29.86
CA ALA A 765 -21.83 59.71 29.96
C ALA A 765 -21.47 58.35 30.62
N ALA A 766 -20.70 58.40 31.71
CA ALA A 766 -20.14 57.25 32.45
C ALA A 766 -19.23 56.30 31.64
N LEU A 767 -18.59 56.82 30.58
CA LEU A 767 -17.48 56.16 29.89
C LEU A 767 -16.13 56.77 30.30
N CYS A 768 -15.04 56.02 30.12
CA CYS A 768 -13.71 56.61 30.09
C CYS A 768 -13.50 57.34 28.76
N GLU A 769 -12.54 58.26 28.72
CA GLU A 769 -12.27 59.11 27.55
C GLU A 769 -12.12 58.32 26.23
N LYS A 770 -11.37 57.21 26.24
CA LYS A 770 -11.19 56.36 25.04
C LYS A 770 -12.50 55.80 24.50
N HIS A 771 -13.34 55.23 25.38
CA HIS A 771 -14.64 54.68 24.99
C HIS A 771 -15.66 55.78 24.66
N TYR A 772 -15.54 56.96 25.27
CA TYR A 772 -16.35 58.11 24.91
C TYR A 772 -16.01 58.62 23.49
N CYS A 773 -14.71 58.71 23.14
CA CYS A 773 -14.29 58.98 21.77
C CYS A 773 -14.77 57.88 20.80
N GLU A 774 -14.69 56.59 21.17
CA GLU A 774 -15.25 55.49 20.36
C GLU A 774 -16.76 55.68 20.09
N TYR A 775 -17.53 56.08 21.11
CA TYR A 775 -18.95 56.39 20.99
C TYR A 775 -19.22 57.58 20.04
N LEU A 776 -18.53 58.72 20.22
CA LEU A 776 -18.69 59.88 19.35
C LEU A 776 -18.29 59.55 17.89
N VAL A 777 -17.22 58.79 17.71
CA VAL A 777 -16.77 58.33 16.37
C VAL A 777 -17.73 57.31 15.76
N SER A 778 -18.42 56.49 16.56
CA SER A 778 -19.53 55.65 16.09
C SER A 778 -20.67 56.52 15.53
N LEU A 779 -21.03 57.63 16.20
CA LEU A 779 -22.03 58.57 15.70
C LEU A 779 -21.59 59.28 14.42
N ILE A 780 -20.37 59.83 14.38
CA ILE A 780 -19.77 60.49 13.20
C ILE A 780 -19.83 59.56 11.98
N ASN A 781 -19.36 58.32 12.14
CA ASN A 781 -19.31 57.34 11.07
C ASN A 781 -20.70 56.88 10.62
N SER A 782 -21.64 56.72 11.56
CA SER A 782 -23.01 56.31 11.27
C SER A 782 -23.79 57.33 10.43
N HIS A 783 -23.43 58.62 10.49
CA HIS A 783 -24.02 59.70 9.69
C HIS A 783 -23.14 60.15 8.51
N SER A 784 -22.02 59.44 8.24
CA SER A 784 -21.08 59.77 7.15
C SER A 784 -20.46 61.18 7.23
N ILE A 785 -20.23 61.69 8.44
CA ILE A 785 -19.68 63.04 8.63
C ILE A 785 -18.17 63.06 8.33
N ASP A 786 -17.74 63.98 7.46
CA ASP A 786 -16.32 64.19 7.12
C ASP A 786 -15.62 65.02 8.22
N PRO A 787 -14.49 64.58 8.79
CA PRO A 787 -13.72 65.37 9.76
C PRO A 787 -12.87 66.49 9.12
N ALA A 788 -12.61 66.45 7.80
CA ALA A 788 -11.74 67.41 7.11
C ALA A 788 -12.12 68.91 7.28
N PRO A 789 -13.41 69.31 7.39
CA PRO A 789 -13.79 70.72 7.62
C PRO A 789 -13.28 71.31 8.93
N LEU A 790 -12.87 70.50 9.91
CA LEU A 790 -12.26 70.96 11.17
C LEU A 790 -10.74 70.80 11.19
N TYR A 791 -10.10 70.47 10.07
CA TYR A 791 -8.64 70.38 9.99
C TYR A 791 -7.97 71.76 10.08
N SER A 792 -6.93 71.83 10.90
CA SER A 792 -5.95 72.91 10.81
C SER A 792 -5.18 72.83 9.47
N SER A 793 -4.55 73.94 9.07
CA SER A 793 -3.67 74.01 7.89
C SER A 793 -2.64 72.87 7.82
N ASN A 794 -2.05 72.50 8.96
CA ASN A 794 -1.06 71.44 9.04
C ASN A 794 -1.69 70.04 8.85
N GLU A 795 -2.85 69.77 9.47
CA GLU A 795 -3.55 68.50 9.31
C GLU A 795 -4.04 68.32 7.87
N LEU A 796 -4.50 69.39 7.22
CA LEU A 796 -4.91 69.37 5.82
C LEU A 796 -3.75 69.04 4.88
N LEU A 797 -2.57 69.65 5.06
CA LEU A 797 -1.38 69.31 4.28
C LEU A 797 -0.90 67.87 4.52
N LEU A 798 -0.93 67.41 5.78
CA LEU A 798 -0.59 66.02 6.12
C LEU A 798 -1.57 65.01 5.51
N ALA A 799 -2.87 65.33 5.49
CA ALA A 799 -3.89 64.52 4.82
C ALA A 799 -3.70 64.51 3.30
N CYS A 800 -3.48 65.67 2.67
CA CYS A 800 -3.21 65.75 1.23
C CYS A 800 -2.01 64.88 0.83
N ARG A 801 -0.88 64.99 1.54
CA ARG A 801 0.30 64.15 1.27
C ARG A 801 0.04 62.66 1.50
N ARG A 802 -0.64 62.30 2.59
CA ARG A 802 -0.99 60.90 2.91
C ARG A 802 -1.86 60.25 1.84
N TYR A 803 -2.83 61.00 1.31
CA TYR A 803 -3.77 60.52 0.29
C TYR A 803 -3.38 60.92 -1.14
N LYS A 804 -2.14 61.40 -1.34
CA LYS A 804 -1.55 61.82 -2.63
C LYS A 804 -2.35 62.88 -3.40
N VAL A 805 -3.13 63.70 -2.69
CA VAL A 805 -3.79 64.89 -3.25
C VAL A 805 -2.73 65.96 -3.46
N ASN A 806 -2.51 66.38 -4.71
CA ASN A 806 -1.48 67.36 -5.05
C ASN A 806 -1.71 68.70 -4.30
N ASP A 807 -0.74 69.06 -3.44
CA ASP A 807 -0.69 70.22 -2.55
C ASP A 807 0.07 71.45 -3.12
N THR A 808 0.41 71.48 -4.42
CA THR A 808 1.10 72.63 -5.04
C THR A 808 0.31 73.93 -4.85
N HIS A 809 1.00 74.97 -4.38
CA HIS A 809 0.52 76.34 -4.32
C HIS A 809 0.58 76.97 -5.72
N MET A 810 -0.43 77.74 -6.12
CA MET A 810 -0.42 78.40 -7.43
C MET A 810 0.20 79.81 -7.33
N ASP A 811 0.69 80.32 -8.46
CA ASP A 811 1.19 81.70 -8.54
C ASP A 811 0.06 82.71 -8.32
N GLY A 812 0.25 83.62 -7.38
CA GLY A 812 -0.72 84.68 -7.03
C GLY A 812 -1.90 84.23 -6.17
N GLU A 813 -1.95 82.96 -5.73
CA GLU A 813 -2.97 82.47 -4.80
C GLU A 813 -2.72 83.00 -3.37
N ASP A 814 -3.75 83.44 -2.66
CA ASP A 814 -3.62 83.80 -1.25
C ASP A 814 -3.75 82.56 -0.34
N THR A 815 -3.22 82.64 0.87
CA THR A 815 -3.17 81.52 1.82
C THR A 815 -4.55 80.97 2.21
N CYS A 816 -5.60 81.80 2.23
CA CYS A 816 -6.96 81.36 2.55
C CYS A 816 -7.58 80.62 1.36
N SER A 817 -7.41 81.14 0.15
CA SER A 817 -7.83 80.47 -1.10
C SER A 817 -7.12 79.12 -1.28
N TYR A 818 -5.80 79.06 -1.01
CA TYR A 818 -4.99 77.84 -1.06
C TYR A 818 -5.57 76.72 -0.18
N TYR A 819 -5.74 76.95 1.13
CA TYR A 819 -6.30 75.93 2.02
C TYR A 819 -7.77 75.60 1.69
N SER A 820 -8.58 76.59 1.29
CA SER A 820 -9.96 76.36 0.85
C SER A 820 -10.05 75.47 -0.40
N ARG A 821 -9.11 75.64 -1.34
CA ARG A 821 -8.97 74.79 -2.53
C ARG A 821 -8.52 73.39 -2.15
N LEU A 822 -7.51 73.24 -1.29
CA LEU A 822 -7.03 71.93 -0.83
C LEU A 822 -8.11 71.14 -0.10
N LEU A 823 -8.91 71.78 0.76
CA LEU A 823 -10.01 71.13 1.47
C LEU A 823 -11.06 70.58 0.48
N LYS A 824 -11.53 71.42 -0.45
CA LYS A 824 -12.47 71.00 -1.50
C LYS A 824 -11.91 69.86 -2.36
N LYS A 825 -10.63 69.93 -2.69
CA LYS A 825 -9.94 68.93 -3.50
C LYS A 825 -9.80 67.59 -2.76
N LEU A 826 -9.39 67.60 -1.49
CA LEU A 826 -9.33 66.41 -0.64
C LEU A 826 -10.69 65.73 -0.50
N MET A 827 -11.76 66.51 -0.29
CA MET A 827 -13.12 65.98 -0.16
C MET A 827 -13.69 65.44 -1.48
N ALA A 828 -13.23 65.94 -2.64
CA ALA A 828 -13.67 65.49 -3.96
C ALA A 828 -12.86 64.30 -4.51
N GLU A 829 -11.53 64.28 -4.30
CA GLU A 829 -10.63 63.24 -4.83
C GLU A 829 -10.54 62.00 -3.92
N VAL A 830 -10.83 62.14 -2.62
CA VAL A 830 -10.65 61.07 -1.63
C VAL A 830 -11.96 60.85 -0.87
N SER A 831 -12.62 59.72 -1.08
CA SER A 831 -13.82 59.33 -0.33
C SER A 831 -13.54 59.12 1.16
N LEU A 832 -14.61 59.15 1.96
CA LEU A 832 -14.60 58.57 3.30
C LEU A 832 -14.52 57.04 3.22
N GLY A 833 -14.19 56.35 4.31
CA GLY A 833 -13.94 54.92 4.26
C GLY A 833 -15.15 54.08 3.85
N ASP A 834 -15.14 53.48 2.65
CA ASP A 834 -16.26 52.68 2.13
C ASP A 834 -16.58 51.43 2.97
N LYS A 835 -15.58 50.91 3.71
CA LYS A 835 -15.70 49.73 4.58
C LYS A 835 -15.95 50.09 6.05
N VAL A 836 -16.01 51.37 6.41
CA VAL A 836 -16.39 51.82 7.76
C VAL A 836 -17.87 51.49 7.98
N PRO A 837 -18.27 50.91 9.13
CA PRO A 837 -19.69 50.66 9.41
C PRO A 837 -20.50 51.96 9.47
N ARG A 838 -21.58 52.03 8.70
CA ARG A 838 -22.52 53.16 8.66
C ARG A 838 -23.96 52.65 8.80
N LYS A 839 -24.91 53.53 9.18
CA LYS A 839 -26.34 53.22 9.00
C LYS A 839 -26.65 53.15 7.50
N LYS A 840 -27.63 52.33 7.13
CA LYS A 840 -28.08 52.14 5.74
C LYS A 840 -29.51 52.62 5.59
#